data_AF-A0A353G3N3-F1
#
_entry.id   AF-A0A353G3N3-F1
#
_cell.length_a   1.000
_cell.length_b   1.000
_cell.length_c   1.000
_cell.angle_alpha   90.00
_cell.angle_beta   90.00
_cell.angle_gamma   90.00
#
_symmetry.space_group_name_H-M   'P 1'
#
loop_
_entity.id
_entity.type
_entity.pdbx_description
1 polymer ?
#
loop_
_entity_poly.entity_id
_entity_poly.type
_entity_poly.pdbx_seq_one_letter_code
_entity_poly.pdbx_strand_id
1 'polypeptide(L)'
;MANMREKTRFSAVVIGNTALMTACVQHLLAEGHDVRAVVIDDPDQHETHMAQGIPVEVLDCHLAQRLSAEPFDYLFSIANLTVLPQELIDLPRVMAINYHDALLPRHAGLFATSWAILDDETSHGVTWHVMTPQVDAGDVLQQQSVTVDLDDTTWSLNSKCFAAALHSFRHLVAELAEGVAKAKKQDLSLRTYHGRFDGPPNCGILTWDLSAEAMTRLVRCTDFGPYVNSFGLCLLKIGADFARVGAARVGEERTGVPAGTLLALGDDWLVIATLDRDIHFSQFEIVDGDPLSIPALISRCGLKIGDRFPDVSADELAAWVQAHRTAIRNERYWLAQLQAAAPLDLNWENFGVAEAASTAPVCLPTNLGILSFPQRETLGLAVLLAFLARIGCSGSRLTYRSPRDHSLAALLSADLPLIVPALSTQTTLNDVARDLAPVVSRLAANGLYLRTIRARHPHLRAVRFQERTIPPFVVVIVDVHTQQAVLEPGAGIRVEFCPTQSSFRFIASVDLQVAALLQQYFVLFLAHAHPDSLLMGLPLMDDVQERTLLVEWQGKQIARNNKDSVPHLVEQAIGTWPNRIAVRHDQITITYRELGARIGRRKAELCELGIRRGDMVGVFLHRTVELPVTLLAILALGAAYVPLDPVFPPARLARIAKAAHLSAILTQQDLIHALAQEMPRVLLVDALGAGQSQTGASGKDFDAIRFGALEPDTLAYVVFTSGTTGTPKGVAVSHAALSNLLLSMAEALPFSEQDRLSSVTTITFDIAALELFLPLINGAELDLVARDVADDAMALRQHLEAVRPSVMQATPATWQMLIAAGWQGNHAMLALCGGEKLSGDLADTLSSRVKAAWNMYGPTETTIWSSMARIWADEAITIGRPIANTQFLILDDAMQLLPPGVVGQLFIGGAGLAAGYYGQPELTAQSFISSPFDGQRLYRTGDRAAWTADGQVLFLGRLDTQTKLHGYRIELGEVETLLRGADGVMDAYVQIREIPSVGPELVAHVVCDETTQLLPDLRGLLRAQLPAYAVPSRIIKHNALPRLANGKLDMKALQTSLDTQRVLPLRAGHSVEETIAAIWRTVLHTDQVRNDENFFDAGGNSLLLTQLVVRLNAAFNADVRRMHMFQFPTIAAMARHILGDNKSFTDCTHKYTSSNSCNLYGLLKRRGRM
;
A
#
# COMPACT_ATOMS: atom_id res chain seq x y z
N MET A 1 58.08 -13.67 66.79
CA MET A 1 57.05 -12.73 66.30
C MET A 1 57.49 -12.23 64.94
N ALA A 2 57.09 -12.92 63.86
CA ALA A 2 57.20 -12.41 62.50
C ALA A 2 55.80 -11.90 62.15
N ASN A 3 55.71 -10.60 61.84
CA ASN A 3 54.48 -9.89 61.52
C ASN A 3 53.66 -10.65 60.46
N MET A 4 52.54 -11.25 60.86
CA MET A 4 51.37 -11.33 59.99
C MET A 4 50.96 -9.89 59.72
N ARG A 5 51.51 -9.27 58.66
CA ARG A 5 50.90 -8.08 58.09
C ARG A 5 49.49 -8.50 57.71
N GLU A 6 48.47 -7.86 58.28
CA GLU A 6 47.10 -7.98 57.79
C GLU A 6 47.15 -7.70 56.28
N LYS A 7 46.81 -8.71 55.46
CA LYS A 7 46.66 -8.49 54.01
C LYS A 7 45.60 -7.42 53.85
N THR A 8 46.00 -6.26 53.33
CA THR A 8 45.10 -5.14 53.09
C THR A 8 44.09 -5.58 52.03
N ARG A 9 42.81 -5.67 52.40
CA ARG A 9 41.74 -5.91 51.44
C ARG A 9 41.54 -4.65 50.61
N PHE A 10 41.51 -4.80 49.29
CA PHE A 10 41.17 -3.74 48.36
C PHE A 10 39.85 -4.05 47.64
N SER A 11 39.28 -3.01 47.05
CA SER A 11 38.09 -3.06 46.21
C SER A 11 38.47 -2.97 44.73
N ALA A 12 37.77 -3.70 43.88
CA ALA A 12 38.06 -3.76 42.45
C ALA A 12 36.81 -3.78 41.58
N VAL A 13 36.93 -3.20 40.38
CA VAL A 13 36.01 -3.38 39.26
C VAL A 13 36.72 -4.18 38.19
N VAL A 14 36.05 -5.16 37.60
CA VAL A 14 36.63 -6.03 36.57
C VAL A 14 35.84 -5.91 35.27
N ILE A 15 36.54 -5.67 34.16
CA ILE A 15 35.95 -5.50 32.81
C ILE A 15 36.49 -6.59 31.90
N GLY A 16 35.61 -7.33 31.23
CA GLY A 16 35.99 -8.34 30.24
C GLY A 16 34.92 -9.41 30.01
N ASN A 17 35.01 -10.12 28.87
CA ASN A 17 33.98 -11.07 28.43
C ASN A 17 34.53 -12.49 28.24
N THR A 18 35.53 -12.92 29.03
CA THR A 18 36.24 -14.19 28.82
C THR A 18 36.27 -15.07 30.07
N ALA A 19 36.47 -16.37 29.87
CA ALA A 19 36.68 -17.33 30.96
C ALA A 19 37.88 -16.95 31.87
N LEU A 20 38.86 -16.21 31.34
CA LEU A 20 40.01 -15.72 32.12
C LEU A 20 39.56 -14.68 33.15
N MET A 21 38.71 -13.75 32.72
CA MET A 21 38.11 -12.75 33.61
C MET A 21 37.34 -13.45 34.75
N THR A 22 36.48 -14.42 34.42
CA THR A 22 35.70 -15.17 35.42
C THR A 22 36.61 -15.85 36.45
N ALA A 23 37.69 -16.50 36.00
CA ALA A 23 38.65 -17.15 36.89
C ALA A 23 39.43 -16.14 37.77
N CYS A 24 39.75 -14.95 37.25
CA CYS A 24 40.38 -13.87 38.03
C CYS A 24 39.41 -13.29 39.08
N VAL A 25 38.15 -13.04 38.73
CA VAL A 25 37.10 -12.60 39.67
C VAL A 25 36.93 -13.61 40.80
N GLN A 26 36.85 -14.90 40.47
CA GLN A 26 36.77 -15.97 41.47
C GLN A 26 37.99 -15.97 42.40
N HIS A 27 39.19 -15.70 41.88
CA HIS A 27 40.39 -15.60 42.70
C HIS A 27 40.35 -14.40 43.66
N LEU A 28 39.95 -13.21 43.19
CA LEU A 28 39.79 -12.02 44.04
C LEU A 28 38.82 -12.27 45.20
N LEU A 29 37.65 -12.85 44.90
CA LEU A 29 36.66 -13.21 45.91
C LEU A 29 37.19 -14.25 46.90
N ALA A 30 37.92 -15.26 46.42
CA ALA A 30 38.50 -16.30 47.26
C ALA A 30 39.57 -15.76 48.23
N GLU A 31 40.36 -14.76 47.84
CA GLU A 31 41.31 -14.06 48.73
C GLU A 31 40.62 -13.02 49.65
N GLY A 32 39.30 -12.85 49.53
CA GLY A 32 38.50 -11.95 50.36
C GLY A 32 38.59 -10.48 49.95
N HIS A 33 38.97 -10.20 48.70
CA HIS A 33 38.89 -8.88 48.11
C HIS A 33 37.46 -8.57 47.66
N ASP A 34 37.14 -7.29 47.58
CA ASP A 34 35.78 -6.81 47.30
C ASP A 34 35.62 -6.50 45.81
N VAL A 35 34.77 -7.25 45.10
CA VAL A 35 34.49 -7.03 43.67
C VAL A 35 33.20 -6.21 43.55
N ARG A 36 33.34 -4.92 43.27
CA ARG A 36 32.26 -3.93 43.27
C ARG A 36 31.30 -4.09 42.10
N ALA A 37 31.84 -4.38 40.94
CA ALA A 37 31.08 -4.65 39.74
C ALA A 37 31.91 -5.48 38.76
N VAL A 38 31.21 -6.25 37.93
CA VAL A 38 31.77 -6.88 36.75
C VAL A 38 31.08 -6.30 35.53
N VAL A 39 31.85 -5.83 34.55
CA VAL A 39 31.33 -5.19 33.34
C VAL A 39 31.43 -6.19 32.19
N ILE A 40 30.27 -6.64 31.68
CA ILE A 40 30.15 -7.69 30.66
C ILE A 40 29.08 -7.32 29.63
N ASP A 41 29.34 -7.61 28.34
CA ASP A 41 28.38 -7.39 27.23
C ASP A 41 27.71 -8.70 26.73
N ASP A 42 28.02 -9.86 27.32
CA ASP A 42 27.49 -11.19 26.99
C ASP A 42 26.30 -11.59 27.90
N PRO A 43 25.06 -11.72 27.37
CA PRO A 43 23.87 -12.07 28.16
C PRO A 43 23.97 -13.40 28.91
N ASP A 44 24.63 -14.41 28.35
CA ASP A 44 24.73 -15.73 28.97
C ASP A 44 25.66 -15.71 30.20
N GLN A 45 26.68 -14.84 30.17
CA GLN A 45 27.56 -14.60 31.32
C GLN A 45 26.95 -13.64 32.34
N HIS A 46 26.04 -12.77 31.91
CA HIS A 46 25.31 -11.84 32.77
C HIS A 46 24.51 -12.59 33.85
N GLU A 47 23.78 -13.65 33.46
CA GLU A 47 23.02 -14.48 34.39
C GLU A 47 23.92 -15.21 35.40
N THR A 48 25.08 -15.69 34.95
CA THR A 48 26.02 -16.46 35.77
C THR A 48 26.61 -15.62 36.91
N HIS A 49 27.02 -14.37 36.65
CA HIS A 49 27.60 -13.49 37.66
C HIS A 49 26.54 -12.87 38.60
N MET A 50 25.35 -12.55 38.07
CA MET A 50 24.20 -12.14 38.89
C MET A 50 23.80 -13.23 39.89
N ALA A 51 23.82 -14.50 39.48
CA ALA A 51 23.55 -15.63 40.36
C ALA A 51 24.57 -15.78 41.52
N GLN A 52 25.78 -15.22 41.36
CA GLN A 52 26.82 -15.19 42.38
C GLN A 52 26.73 -13.95 43.30
N GLY A 53 25.72 -13.10 43.11
CA GLY A 53 25.50 -11.89 43.91
C GLY A 53 26.47 -10.74 43.59
N ILE A 54 27.17 -10.81 42.45
CA ILE A 54 28.09 -9.79 42.00
C ILE A 54 27.30 -8.80 41.12
N PRO A 55 27.35 -7.49 41.38
CA PRO A 55 26.71 -6.51 40.50
C PRO A 55 27.28 -6.61 39.08
N VAL A 56 26.40 -6.74 38.10
CA VAL A 56 26.78 -6.79 36.68
C VAL A 56 26.34 -5.51 35.99
N GLU A 57 27.27 -4.93 35.25
CA GLU A 57 27.12 -3.67 34.53
C GLU A 57 27.39 -3.87 33.03
N VAL A 58 26.78 -3.03 32.19
CA VAL A 58 26.99 -3.05 30.73
C VAL A 58 27.99 -1.98 30.32
N LEU A 59 28.83 -2.27 29.32
CA LEU A 59 29.80 -1.31 28.80
C LEU A 59 29.10 -0.31 27.84
N ASP A 60 28.59 0.79 28.39
CA ASP A 60 27.94 1.87 27.65
C ASP A 60 28.55 3.26 27.95
N CYS A 61 28.02 4.31 27.31
CA CYS A 61 28.47 5.68 27.52
C CYS A 61 28.16 6.25 28.92
N HIS A 62 27.39 5.54 29.75
CA HIS A 62 27.00 5.95 31.09
C HIS A 62 27.72 5.15 32.20
N LEU A 63 28.56 4.17 31.85
CA LEU A 63 29.26 3.31 32.80
C LEU A 63 30.11 4.10 33.80
N ALA A 64 30.87 5.11 33.34
CA ALA A 64 31.71 5.92 34.22
C ALA A 64 30.90 6.63 35.31
N GLN A 65 29.70 7.12 34.95
CA GLN A 65 28.79 7.75 35.90
C GLN A 65 28.29 6.73 36.94
N ARG A 66 27.92 5.52 36.51
CA ARG A 66 27.46 4.46 37.43
C ARG A 66 28.56 4.03 38.39
N LEU A 67 29.77 3.79 37.89
CA LEU A 67 30.92 3.39 38.70
C LEU A 67 31.44 4.52 39.61
N SER A 68 31.22 5.79 39.25
CA SER A 68 31.61 6.93 40.10
C SER A 68 30.80 7.04 41.40
N ALA A 69 29.64 6.38 41.49
CA ALA A 69 28.80 6.41 42.67
C ALA A 69 29.46 5.75 43.90
N GLU A 70 30.32 4.74 43.67
CA GLU A 70 31.06 4.05 44.72
C GLU A 70 32.55 3.98 44.39
N PRO A 71 33.43 4.64 45.18
CA PRO A 71 34.86 4.65 44.90
C PRO A 71 35.50 3.29 45.19
N PHE A 72 36.43 2.87 44.32
CA PHE A 72 37.15 1.60 44.41
C PHE A 72 38.65 1.76 44.16
N ASP A 73 39.47 0.76 44.52
CA ASP A 73 40.94 0.90 44.54
C ASP A 73 41.58 0.56 43.19
N TYR A 74 41.12 -0.52 42.54
CA TYR A 74 41.71 -1.00 41.28
C TYR A 74 40.67 -1.28 40.20
N LEU A 75 41.03 -0.99 38.95
CA LEU A 75 40.28 -1.43 37.77
C LEU A 75 41.09 -2.51 37.04
N PHE A 76 40.53 -3.69 36.81
CA PHE A 76 41.16 -4.73 35.99
C PHE A 76 40.45 -4.86 34.64
N SER A 77 41.15 -4.52 33.56
CA SER A 77 40.74 -4.78 32.18
C SER A 77 41.35 -6.12 31.73
N ILE A 78 40.51 -7.16 31.57
CA ILE A 78 40.97 -8.53 31.30
C ILE A 78 40.40 -9.01 29.97
N ALA A 79 41.28 -9.12 28.96
CA ALA A 79 40.92 -9.54 27.60
C ALA A 79 39.74 -8.71 27.04
N ASN A 80 39.73 -7.43 27.37
CA ASN A 80 38.73 -6.47 26.92
C ASN A 80 39.10 -5.98 25.52
N LEU A 81 38.16 -6.09 24.57
CA LEU A 81 38.35 -5.70 23.18
C LEU A 81 38.03 -4.22 22.90
N THR A 82 37.72 -3.46 23.94
CA THR A 82 37.31 -2.05 23.84
C THR A 82 38.33 -1.16 24.53
N VAL A 83 38.82 -0.14 23.82
CA VAL A 83 39.68 0.89 24.42
C VAL A 83 38.86 1.67 25.43
N LEU A 84 39.29 1.66 26.69
CA LEU A 84 38.58 2.37 27.75
C LEU A 84 38.82 3.89 27.65
N PRO A 85 37.78 4.72 27.80
CA PRO A 85 37.95 6.16 27.90
C PRO A 85 38.81 6.51 29.13
N GLN A 86 39.54 7.61 29.01
CA GLN A 86 40.41 8.10 30.08
C GLN A 86 39.65 8.28 31.40
N GLU A 87 38.39 8.71 31.35
CA GLU A 87 37.54 8.87 32.53
C GLU A 87 37.42 7.60 33.37
N LEU A 88 37.31 6.41 32.73
CA LEU A 88 37.29 5.12 33.45
C LEU A 88 38.67 4.73 33.98
N ILE A 89 39.73 5.04 33.23
CA ILE A 89 41.13 4.77 33.63
C ILE A 89 41.50 5.56 34.89
N ASP A 90 40.92 6.76 35.04
CA ASP A 90 41.19 7.70 36.14
C ASP A 90 40.28 7.47 37.38
N LEU A 91 39.23 6.64 37.29
CA LEU A 91 38.34 6.32 38.42
C LEU A 91 39.00 5.58 39.61
N PRO A 92 39.82 4.53 39.43
CA PRO A 92 40.37 3.80 40.56
C PRO A 92 41.29 4.68 41.40
N ARG A 93 41.18 4.57 42.74
CA ARG A 93 42.00 5.36 43.68
C ARG A 93 43.49 5.08 43.55
N VAL A 94 43.86 3.86 43.18
CA VAL A 94 45.25 3.42 43.12
C VAL A 94 45.74 3.35 41.68
N MET A 95 45.18 2.45 40.86
CA MET A 95 45.52 2.35 39.44
C MET A 95 44.54 1.47 38.65
N ALA A 96 44.46 1.72 37.35
CA ALA A 96 43.87 0.82 36.38
C ALA A 96 44.96 -0.11 35.78
N ILE A 97 44.65 -1.40 35.65
CA ILE A 97 45.56 -2.47 35.26
C ILE A 97 44.95 -3.22 34.08
N ASN A 98 45.73 -3.42 33.02
CA ASN A 98 45.32 -4.21 31.86
C ASN A 98 46.13 -5.51 31.78
N TYR A 99 45.44 -6.57 31.40
CA TYR A 99 46.03 -7.83 30.96
C TYR A 99 46.28 -7.78 29.46
N HIS A 100 47.47 -8.21 29.04
CA HIS A 100 47.80 -8.42 27.64
C HIS A 100 48.49 -9.77 27.43
N ASP A 101 48.13 -10.49 26.38
CA ASP A 101 48.63 -11.82 26.04
C ASP A 101 49.92 -11.77 25.21
N ALA A 102 50.87 -10.92 25.62
CA ALA A 102 52.23 -10.88 25.07
C ALA A 102 53.27 -10.49 26.13
N LEU A 103 54.55 -10.69 25.81
CA LEU A 103 55.66 -10.03 26.50
C LEU A 103 55.85 -8.61 25.94
N LEU A 104 55.12 -7.65 26.51
CA LEU A 104 55.21 -6.25 26.12
C LEU A 104 56.65 -5.72 26.29
N PRO A 105 57.14 -4.92 25.33
CA PRO A 105 56.37 -4.11 24.36
C PRO A 105 56.06 -4.81 23.03
N ARG A 106 56.49 -6.06 22.81
CA ARG A 106 56.21 -6.78 21.55
C ARG A 106 54.78 -7.31 21.51
N HIS A 107 54.23 -7.36 20.30
CA HIS A 107 52.89 -7.84 19.96
C HIS A 107 51.77 -7.14 20.76
N ALA A 108 51.91 -5.84 21.00
CA ALA A 108 50.85 -5.00 21.55
C ALA A 108 49.62 -4.98 20.62
N GLY A 109 48.42 -4.79 21.16
CA GLY A 109 47.18 -4.72 20.40
C GLY A 109 46.42 -6.05 20.32
N LEU A 110 46.10 -6.53 19.12
CA LEU A 110 45.24 -7.71 18.93
C LEU A 110 45.98 -8.88 18.26
N PHE A 111 45.53 -10.09 18.57
CA PHE A 111 46.01 -11.35 17.99
C PHE A 111 47.48 -11.67 18.31
N ALA A 112 47.96 -11.31 19.49
CA ALA A 112 49.37 -11.41 19.86
C ALA A 112 49.95 -12.82 19.69
N THR A 113 49.21 -13.86 20.07
CA THR A 113 49.63 -15.26 19.86
C THR A 113 49.73 -15.65 18.39
N SER A 114 48.84 -15.14 17.52
CA SER A 114 48.91 -15.39 16.08
C SER A 114 50.14 -14.72 15.47
N TRP A 115 50.45 -13.50 15.89
CA TRP A 115 51.65 -12.78 15.46
C TRP A 115 52.93 -13.43 15.98
N ALA A 116 52.96 -13.93 17.21
CA ALA A 116 54.10 -14.67 17.74
C ALA A 116 54.43 -15.92 16.90
N ILE A 117 53.39 -16.66 16.47
CA ILE A 117 53.57 -17.82 15.57
C ILE A 117 54.08 -17.38 14.19
N LEU A 118 53.56 -16.28 13.64
CA LEU A 118 54.00 -15.76 12.33
C LEU A 118 55.44 -15.26 12.34
N ASP A 119 55.84 -14.59 13.42
CA ASP A 119 57.18 -14.04 13.61
C ASP A 119 58.21 -15.10 14.06
N ASP A 120 57.77 -16.38 14.17
CA ASP A 120 58.62 -17.53 14.53
C ASP A 120 59.27 -17.38 15.92
N GLU A 121 58.54 -16.79 16.85
CA GLU A 121 59.00 -16.61 18.23
C GLU A 121 59.18 -17.96 18.91
N THR A 122 60.23 -18.09 19.72
CA THR A 122 60.47 -19.28 20.56
C THR A 122 60.00 -19.08 22.00
N SER A 123 59.73 -17.84 22.38
CA SER A 123 59.25 -17.45 23.70
C SER A 123 58.20 -16.35 23.57
N HIS A 124 57.05 -16.55 24.20
CA HIS A 124 55.96 -15.59 24.28
C HIS A 124 55.54 -15.44 25.74
N GLY A 125 54.37 -14.89 26.05
CA GLY A 125 53.93 -14.79 27.44
C GLY A 125 52.76 -13.86 27.64
N VAL A 126 52.61 -13.42 28.88
CA VAL A 126 51.55 -12.52 29.31
C VAL A 126 52.14 -11.37 30.13
N THR A 127 51.45 -10.24 30.10
CA THR A 127 51.82 -9.03 30.82
C THR A 127 50.61 -8.46 31.55
N TRP A 128 50.81 -8.09 32.81
CA TRP A 128 49.95 -7.18 33.55
C TRP A 128 50.65 -5.83 33.64
N HIS A 129 50.03 -4.78 33.14
CA HIS A 129 50.65 -3.45 33.10
C HIS A 129 49.65 -2.37 33.50
N VAL A 130 50.18 -1.22 33.92
CA VAL A 130 49.39 -0.04 34.23
C VAL A 130 48.73 0.46 32.94
N MET A 131 47.45 0.83 33.02
CA MET A 131 46.76 1.41 31.88
C MET A 131 47.20 2.86 31.66
N THR A 132 47.38 3.21 30.39
CA THR A 132 47.57 4.60 29.96
C THR A 132 46.59 4.87 28.80
N PRO A 133 46.39 6.12 28.40
CA PRO A 133 45.62 6.41 27.18
C PRO A 133 46.18 5.76 25.91
N GLN A 134 47.46 5.35 25.92
CA GLN A 134 48.06 4.57 24.84
C GLN A 134 47.92 3.07 25.10
N VAL A 135 47.40 2.35 24.10
CA VAL A 135 47.16 0.89 24.15
C VAL A 135 48.47 0.14 24.42
N ASP A 136 48.48 -0.64 25.50
CA ASP A 136 49.57 -1.50 25.95
C ASP A 136 50.95 -0.85 26.12
N ALA A 137 50.98 0.47 26.34
CA ALA A 137 52.23 1.24 26.46
C ALA A 137 52.65 1.53 27.91
N GLY A 138 51.82 1.16 28.89
CA GLY A 138 52.06 1.51 30.29
C GLY A 138 53.05 0.59 30.99
N ASP A 139 53.59 1.05 32.11
CA ASP A 139 54.65 0.34 32.82
C ASP A 139 54.19 -1.04 33.31
N VAL A 140 55.06 -2.04 33.18
CA VAL A 140 54.79 -3.45 33.47
C VAL A 140 54.81 -3.69 34.96
N LEU A 141 53.75 -4.28 35.51
CA LEU A 141 53.69 -4.73 36.90
C LEU A 141 54.20 -6.15 37.03
N GLN A 142 53.70 -7.06 36.19
CA GLN A 142 54.07 -8.46 36.21
C GLN A 142 54.12 -9.03 34.79
N GLN A 143 55.09 -9.91 34.52
CA GLN A 143 55.22 -10.64 33.26
C GLN A 143 55.51 -12.11 33.54
N GLN A 144 54.98 -12.99 32.70
CA GLN A 144 55.24 -14.42 32.75
C GLN A 144 55.44 -14.96 31.34
N SER A 145 56.60 -15.56 31.09
CA SER A 145 56.93 -16.17 29.80
C SER A 145 56.38 -17.58 29.66
N VAL A 146 56.11 -17.98 28.42
CA VAL A 146 55.76 -19.35 27.99
C VAL A 146 56.57 -19.71 26.75
N THR A 147 56.85 -21.00 26.56
CA THR A 147 57.53 -21.48 25.35
C THR A 147 56.55 -21.60 24.18
N VAL A 148 57.00 -21.21 23.00
CA VAL A 148 56.29 -21.45 21.74
C VAL A 148 56.95 -22.64 21.06
N ASP A 149 56.23 -23.76 20.99
CA ASP A 149 56.70 -24.98 20.38
C ASP A 149 56.45 -24.96 18.85
N LEU A 150 57.24 -25.72 18.09
CA LEU A 150 57.16 -25.73 16.62
C LEU A 150 55.80 -26.19 16.08
N ASP A 151 55.03 -26.96 16.85
CA ASP A 151 53.71 -27.44 16.47
C ASP A 151 52.58 -26.64 17.14
N ASP A 152 52.90 -25.57 17.88
CA ASP A 152 51.87 -24.75 18.52
C ASP A 152 50.96 -24.09 17.49
N THR A 153 49.65 -24.22 17.73
CA THR A 153 48.61 -23.46 17.07
C THR A 153 48.24 -22.25 17.91
N THR A 154 47.45 -21.34 17.36
CA THR A 154 46.95 -20.18 18.12
C THR A 154 46.17 -20.62 19.35
N TRP A 155 45.45 -21.75 19.27
CA TRP A 155 44.72 -22.32 20.39
C TRP A 155 45.64 -22.88 21.50
N SER A 156 46.66 -23.67 21.14
CA SER A 156 47.56 -24.27 22.15
C SER A 156 48.41 -23.20 22.84
N LEU A 157 48.89 -22.20 22.10
CA LEU A 157 49.64 -21.08 22.66
C LEU A 157 48.76 -20.17 23.55
N ASN A 158 47.51 -19.89 23.16
CA ASN A 158 46.57 -19.19 24.03
C ASN A 158 46.26 -19.97 25.32
N SER A 159 46.19 -21.30 25.24
CA SER A 159 45.98 -22.14 26.42
C SER A 159 47.16 -22.05 27.40
N LYS A 160 48.40 -22.00 26.88
CA LYS A 160 49.60 -21.73 27.69
C LYS A 160 49.55 -20.32 28.31
N CYS A 161 49.17 -19.32 27.53
CA CYS A 161 49.03 -17.94 28.01
C CYS A 161 47.96 -17.80 29.09
N PHE A 162 46.82 -18.48 28.94
CA PHE A 162 45.75 -18.52 29.95
C PHE A 162 46.26 -19.05 31.30
N ALA A 163 47.01 -20.15 31.29
CA ALA A 163 47.61 -20.70 32.50
C ALA A 163 48.64 -19.74 33.12
N ALA A 164 49.50 -19.13 32.29
CA ALA A 164 50.46 -18.13 32.72
C ALA A 164 49.79 -16.86 33.28
N ALA A 165 48.67 -16.44 32.71
CA ALA A 165 47.88 -15.29 33.14
C ALA A 165 47.33 -15.51 34.55
N LEU A 166 46.71 -16.66 34.81
CA LEU A 166 46.20 -16.98 36.14
C LEU A 166 47.32 -17.08 37.18
N HIS A 167 48.47 -17.67 36.81
CA HIS A 167 49.61 -17.75 37.71
C HIS A 167 50.15 -16.35 38.07
N SER A 168 50.43 -15.53 37.06
CA SER A 168 50.92 -14.16 37.24
C SER A 168 49.92 -13.23 37.93
N PHE A 169 48.62 -13.40 37.70
CA PHE A 169 47.57 -12.64 38.38
C PHE A 169 47.57 -12.88 39.88
N ARG A 170 47.68 -14.14 40.32
CA ARG A 170 47.76 -14.49 41.76
C ARG A 170 48.95 -13.80 42.44
N HIS A 171 50.10 -13.77 41.76
CA HIS A 171 51.28 -13.07 42.23
C HIS A 171 51.04 -11.56 42.31
N LEU A 172 50.48 -10.95 41.26
CA LEU A 172 50.16 -9.53 41.23
C LEU A 172 49.20 -9.12 42.34
N VAL A 173 48.10 -9.86 42.54
CA VAL A 173 47.10 -9.59 43.58
C VAL A 173 47.75 -9.60 44.97
N ALA A 174 48.66 -10.54 45.23
CA ALA A 174 49.40 -10.58 46.49
C ALA A 174 50.29 -9.34 46.67
N GLU A 175 51.02 -8.92 45.63
CA GLU A 175 51.88 -7.72 45.68
C GLU A 175 51.07 -6.41 45.83
N LEU A 176 49.89 -6.33 45.21
CA LEU A 176 48.97 -5.19 45.36
C LEU A 176 48.42 -5.12 46.78
N ALA A 177 47.96 -6.25 47.35
CA ALA A 177 47.47 -6.31 48.72
C ALA A 177 48.55 -5.93 49.76
N GLU A 178 49.82 -6.20 49.46
CA GLU A 178 50.97 -5.81 50.29
C GLU A 178 51.49 -4.39 50.00
N GLY A 179 50.99 -3.72 48.95
CA GLY A 179 51.45 -2.40 48.52
C GLY A 179 52.90 -2.37 48.00
N VAL A 180 53.41 -3.52 47.53
CA VAL A 180 54.79 -3.68 47.05
C VAL A 180 54.93 -3.82 45.55
N ALA A 181 53.82 -3.91 44.81
CA ALA A 181 53.82 -3.97 43.35
C ALA A 181 54.54 -2.74 42.76
N LYS A 182 55.56 -2.99 41.92
CA LYS A 182 56.38 -1.94 41.30
C LYS A 182 56.31 -2.02 39.78
N ALA A 183 55.85 -0.95 39.17
CA ALA A 183 55.82 -0.84 37.72
C ALA A 183 57.24 -0.62 37.16
N LYS A 184 57.61 -1.37 36.12
CA LYS A 184 58.86 -1.26 35.37
C LYS A 184 58.58 -0.64 34.01
N LYS A 185 59.37 0.37 33.65
CA LYS A 185 59.19 1.09 32.40
C LYS A 185 59.43 0.19 31.18
N GLN A 186 58.51 0.23 30.22
CA GLN A 186 58.69 -0.44 28.93
C GLN A 186 59.71 0.30 28.04
N ASP A 187 60.49 -0.45 27.27
CA ASP A 187 61.30 0.11 26.17
C ASP A 187 60.47 0.18 24.89
N LEU A 188 59.70 1.26 24.75
CA LEU A 188 58.79 1.43 23.62
C LEU A 188 59.49 1.50 22.24
N SER A 189 60.82 1.58 22.17
CA SER A 189 61.56 1.49 20.91
C SER A 189 61.51 0.10 20.27
N LEU A 190 61.26 -0.93 21.08
CA LEU A 190 61.11 -2.33 20.65
C LEU A 190 59.64 -2.73 20.42
N ARG A 191 58.72 -1.77 20.47
CA ARG A 191 57.28 -2.03 20.41
C ARG A 191 56.84 -2.44 19.02
N THR A 192 56.18 -3.59 18.91
CA THR A 192 55.37 -3.95 17.75
C THR A 192 53.89 -3.87 18.14
N TYR A 193 53.08 -3.25 17.29
CA TYR A 193 51.65 -3.05 17.56
C TYR A 193 50.82 -3.50 16.37
N HIS A 194 49.80 -4.29 16.67
CA HIS A 194 48.89 -4.85 15.70
C HIS A 194 47.47 -4.38 16.00
N GLY A 195 46.93 -3.56 15.11
CA GLY A 195 45.55 -3.11 15.18
C GLY A 195 44.56 -4.17 14.73
N ARG A 196 43.29 -3.93 15.02
CA ARG A 196 42.15 -4.80 14.67
C ARG A 196 42.07 -5.17 13.17
N PHE A 197 42.66 -4.35 12.31
CA PHE A 197 42.51 -4.44 10.85
C PHE A 197 43.75 -4.96 10.13
N ASP A 198 44.79 -5.36 10.87
CA ASP A 198 46.05 -5.76 10.25
C ASP A 198 45.95 -7.14 9.59
N GLY A 199 45.21 -8.08 10.19
CA GLY A 199 44.90 -9.42 9.65
C GLY A 199 46.15 -10.27 9.34
N PRO A 200 45.99 -11.51 8.83
CA PRO A 200 47.11 -12.32 8.39
C PRO A 200 47.80 -11.70 7.16
N PRO A 201 49.10 -11.95 6.98
CA PRO A 201 49.80 -11.59 5.75
C PRO A 201 49.09 -12.21 4.54
N ASN A 202 49.12 -11.52 3.41
CA ASN A 202 48.45 -11.96 2.18
C ASN A 202 46.97 -12.30 2.36
N CYS A 203 46.29 -11.71 3.36
CA CYS A 203 44.92 -12.06 3.78
C CYS A 203 44.70 -13.56 4.01
N GLY A 204 45.78 -14.28 4.36
CA GLY A 204 45.76 -15.73 4.60
C GLY A 204 45.80 -16.58 3.34
N ILE A 205 46.00 -15.98 2.16
CA ILE A 205 46.07 -16.73 0.90
C ILE A 205 47.46 -17.36 0.75
N LEU A 206 47.48 -18.67 0.56
CA LEU A 206 48.69 -19.44 0.25
C LEU A 206 49.11 -19.20 -1.20
N THR A 207 50.38 -18.85 -1.35
CA THR A 207 51.05 -18.68 -2.64
C THR A 207 52.28 -19.56 -2.69
N TRP A 208 52.60 -20.08 -3.88
CA TRP A 208 53.65 -21.10 -4.04
C TRP A 208 55.09 -20.57 -3.92
N ASP A 209 55.25 -19.26 -3.72
CA ASP A 209 56.51 -18.58 -3.43
C ASP A 209 56.88 -18.59 -1.93
N LEU A 210 55.97 -19.02 -1.05
CA LEU A 210 56.25 -19.23 0.36
C LEU A 210 57.05 -20.52 0.59
N SER A 211 57.96 -20.53 1.56
CA SER A 211 58.57 -21.76 2.08
C SER A 211 57.54 -22.65 2.76
N ALA A 212 57.76 -23.96 2.80
CA ALA A 212 56.90 -24.92 3.52
C ALA A 212 56.69 -24.53 4.99
N GLU A 213 57.72 -23.99 5.65
CA GLU A 213 57.64 -23.54 7.04
C GLU A 213 56.72 -22.31 7.20
N ALA A 214 56.86 -21.32 6.32
CA ALA A 214 56.01 -20.13 6.30
C ALA A 214 54.53 -20.47 6.02
N MET A 215 54.26 -21.41 5.12
CA MET A 215 52.91 -21.91 4.88
C MET A 215 52.34 -22.59 6.13
N THR A 216 53.15 -23.41 6.81
CA THR A 216 52.74 -24.09 8.05
C THR A 216 52.45 -23.10 9.17
N ARG A 217 53.26 -22.04 9.33
CA ARG A 217 52.99 -20.94 10.28
C ARG A 217 51.67 -20.23 9.98
N LEU A 218 51.36 -19.95 8.71
CA LEU A 218 50.11 -19.30 8.31
C LEU A 218 48.86 -20.15 8.64
N VAL A 219 48.97 -21.47 8.50
CA VAL A 219 47.92 -22.41 8.92
C VAL A 219 47.78 -22.39 10.44
N ARG A 220 48.88 -22.56 11.19
CA ARG A 220 48.87 -22.58 12.67
C ARG A 220 48.38 -21.28 13.31
N CYS A 221 48.69 -20.12 12.72
CA CYS A 221 48.28 -18.82 13.24
C CYS A 221 46.79 -18.51 13.00
N THR A 222 46.13 -19.23 12.08
CA THR A 222 44.69 -19.10 11.82
C THR A 222 43.87 -20.22 12.48
N ASP A 223 44.53 -21.27 12.99
CA ASP A 223 43.88 -22.36 13.71
C ASP A 223 43.66 -22.06 15.19
N PHE A 224 42.39 -21.82 15.55
CA PHE A 224 41.93 -21.71 16.94
C PHE A 224 41.14 -22.96 17.39
N GLY A 225 41.25 -24.06 16.64
CA GLY A 225 40.50 -25.29 16.88
C GLY A 225 39.00 -25.12 16.62
N PRO A 226 38.12 -25.59 17.52
CA PRO A 226 36.67 -25.53 17.33
C PRO A 226 36.08 -24.12 17.53
N TYR A 227 36.86 -23.16 18.06
CA TYR A 227 36.38 -21.80 18.33
C TYR A 227 36.79 -20.82 17.22
N VAL A 228 36.15 -19.64 17.23
CA VAL A 228 36.35 -18.58 16.24
C VAL A 228 37.76 -18.01 16.34
N ASN A 229 38.52 -18.07 15.24
CA ASN A 229 39.68 -17.21 15.07
C ASN A 229 39.30 -15.96 14.29
N SER A 230 39.17 -14.82 14.98
CA SER A 230 38.89 -13.55 14.31
C SER A 230 40.09 -12.96 13.57
N PHE A 231 41.29 -13.57 13.68
CA PHE A 231 42.47 -13.12 12.95
C PHE A 231 42.30 -13.27 11.44
N GLY A 232 41.84 -14.43 10.98
CA GLY A 232 41.65 -14.74 9.55
C GLY A 232 41.58 -16.23 9.26
N LEU A 233 41.60 -16.61 7.98
CA LEU A 233 41.60 -18.00 7.51
C LEU A 233 42.81 -18.25 6.61
N CYS A 234 43.39 -19.44 6.67
CA CYS A 234 44.35 -19.89 5.66
C CYS A 234 43.61 -20.44 4.43
N LEU A 235 43.86 -19.89 3.25
CA LEU A 235 43.10 -20.16 2.02
C LEU A 235 44.02 -20.68 0.91
N LEU A 236 43.58 -21.74 0.22
CA LEU A 236 44.22 -22.31 -0.94
C LEU A 236 43.33 -22.13 -2.18
N LYS A 237 43.89 -21.68 -3.31
CA LYS A 237 43.14 -21.52 -4.56
C LYS A 237 42.80 -22.87 -5.19
N ILE A 238 41.52 -23.07 -5.52
CA ILE A 238 40.97 -24.26 -6.17
C ILE A 238 40.12 -23.85 -7.38
N GLY A 239 40.69 -23.95 -8.59
CA GLY A 239 40.06 -23.45 -9.81
C GLY A 239 39.80 -21.94 -9.74
N ALA A 240 38.53 -21.54 -9.83
CA ALA A 240 38.09 -20.15 -9.71
C ALA A 240 37.66 -19.74 -8.28
N ASP A 241 37.86 -20.61 -7.29
CA ASP A 241 37.42 -20.42 -5.90
C ASP A 241 38.56 -20.73 -4.91
N PHE A 242 38.25 -20.75 -3.60
CA PHE A 242 39.19 -21.12 -2.55
C PHE A 242 38.67 -22.22 -1.64
N ALA A 243 39.59 -22.89 -0.96
CA ALA A 243 39.34 -23.80 0.13
C ALA A 243 40.11 -23.33 1.37
N ARG A 244 39.50 -23.43 2.55
CA ARG A 244 40.21 -23.26 3.81
C ARG A 244 41.08 -24.49 4.06
N VAL A 245 42.30 -24.25 4.52
CA VAL A 245 43.24 -25.29 4.96
C VAL A 245 43.30 -25.28 6.49
N GLY A 246 42.97 -26.41 7.12
CA GLY A 246 42.96 -26.56 8.58
C GLY A 246 44.27 -27.05 9.17
N ALA A 247 45.04 -27.86 8.43
CA ALA A 247 46.30 -28.42 8.92
C ALA A 247 47.37 -28.53 7.83
N ALA A 248 48.63 -28.32 8.24
CA ALA A 248 49.80 -28.45 7.38
C ALA A 248 50.98 -29.02 8.17
N ARG A 249 51.80 -29.87 7.51
CA ARG A 249 53.04 -30.41 8.06
C ARG A 249 54.12 -30.45 7.00
N VAL A 250 55.32 -30.01 7.36
CA VAL A 250 56.47 -30.08 6.46
C VAL A 250 56.99 -31.51 6.38
N GLY A 251 57.20 -32.01 5.16
CA GLY A 251 57.79 -33.31 4.85
C GLY A 251 59.32 -33.30 4.99
N GLU A 252 59.90 -34.51 5.01
CA GLU A 252 61.35 -34.69 5.15
C GLU A 252 62.10 -34.53 3.81
N GLU A 253 61.40 -34.71 2.69
CA GLU A 253 61.97 -34.73 1.34
C GLU A 253 61.65 -33.46 0.54
N ARG A 254 62.49 -33.18 -0.46
CA ARG A 254 62.25 -32.18 -1.51
C ARG A 254 62.32 -32.90 -2.85
N THR A 255 61.19 -33.09 -3.51
CA THR A 255 61.13 -33.85 -4.78
C THR A 255 61.64 -33.09 -6.01
N GLY A 256 61.89 -31.77 -5.89
CA GLY A 256 62.56 -30.98 -6.94
C GLY A 256 61.73 -30.67 -8.19
N VAL A 257 60.43 -30.98 -8.16
CA VAL A 257 59.46 -30.59 -9.20
C VAL A 257 58.99 -29.13 -8.97
N PRO A 258 58.34 -28.47 -9.95
CA PRO A 258 57.87 -27.10 -9.77
C PRO A 258 56.93 -26.94 -8.56
N ALA A 259 57.02 -25.82 -7.85
CA ALA A 259 56.17 -25.54 -6.70
C ALA A 259 54.67 -25.52 -7.07
N GLY A 260 53.82 -26.02 -6.17
CA GLY A 260 52.39 -26.22 -6.39
C GLY A 260 52.02 -27.55 -7.07
N THR A 261 53.00 -28.42 -7.39
CA THR A 261 52.74 -29.74 -8.00
C THR A 261 52.19 -30.73 -6.97
N LEU A 262 51.09 -31.42 -7.29
CA LEU A 262 50.52 -32.49 -6.49
C LEU A 262 51.36 -33.77 -6.62
N LEU A 263 51.95 -34.22 -5.51
CA LEU A 263 52.88 -35.35 -5.47
C LEU A 263 52.21 -36.66 -5.06
N ALA A 264 51.33 -36.59 -4.06
CA ALA A 264 50.60 -37.73 -3.52
C ALA A 264 49.29 -37.26 -2.88
N LEU A 265 48.36 -38.18 -2.72
CA LEU A 265 47.10 -37.95 -1.99
C LEU A 265 46.67 -39.22 -1.28
N GLY A 266 46.12 -39.05 -0.08
CA GLY A 266 45.46 -40.09 0.71
C GLY A 266 43.96 -39.78 0.88
N ASP A 267 43.31 -40.47 1.81
CA ASP A 267 41.87 -40.32 2.03
C ASP A 267 41.48 -38.92 2.55
N ASP A 268 42.35 -38.28 3.34
CA ASP A 268 42.12 -37.01 4.02
C ASP A 268 43.29 -36.01 3.94
N TRP A 269 44.35 -36.34 3.20
CA TRP A 269 45.53 -35.51 3.02
C TRP A 269 46.03 -35.48 1.57
N LEU A 270 46.82 -34.46 1.25
CA LEU A 270 47.57 -34.37 -0.01
C LEU A 270 48.98 -33.83 0.23
N VAL A 271 49.91 -34.15 -0.67
CA VAL A 271 51.30 -33.69 -0.62
C VAL A 271 51.57 -32.82 -1.83
N ILE A 272 52.09 -31.61 -1.60
CA ILE A 272 52.40 -30.63 -2.63
C ILE A 272 53.88 -30.25 -2.56
N ALA A 273 54.53 -30.17 -3.72
CA ALA A 273 55.89 -29.65 -3.82
C ALA A 273 55.92 -28.14 -3.53
N THR A 274 56.87 -27.68 -2.72
CA THR A 274 57.15 -26.25 -2.53
C THR A 274 58.58 -25.90 -2.95
N LEU A 275 59.02 -24.67 -2.71
CA LEU A 275 60.36 -24.22 -3.11
C LEU A 275 61.49 -24.93 -2.35
N ASP A 276 61.28 -25.24 -1.07
CA ASP A 276 62.31 -25.74 -0.14
C ASP A 276 62.07 -27.17 0.35
N ARG A 277 60.85 -27.53 0.76
CA ARG A 277 60.48 -28.89 1.23
C ARG A 277 59.05 -29.25 0.80
N ASP A 278 58.74 -30.53 0.67
CA ASP A 278 57.38 -30.95 0.33
C ASP A 278 56.44 -30.73 1.53
N ILE A 279 55.18 -30.35 1.29
CA ILE A 279 54.22 -30.03 2.37
C ILE A 279 53.00 -30.96 2.31
N HIS A 280 52.62 -31.48 3.46
CA HIS A 280 51.42 -32.28 3.66
C HIS A 280 50.30 -31.36 4.13
N PHE A 281 49.22 -31.24 3.37
CA PHE A 281 48.02 -30.53 3.78
C PHE A 281 46.88 -31.50 4.10
N SER A 282 46.10 -31.17 5.11
CA SER A 282 44.90 -31.91 5.50
C SER A 282 43.84 -30.96 6.07
N GLN A 283 42.63 -31.50 6.34
CA GLN A 283 41.48 -30.76 6.88
C GLN A 283 41.03 -29.59 5.98
N PHE A 284 40.50 -29.92 4.81
CA PHE A 284 39.97 -28.92 3.89
C PHE A 284 38.50 -28.61 4.17
N GLU A 285 38.14 -27.34 4.08
CA GLU A 285 36.75 -26.88 4.07
C GLU A 285 36.53 -25.98 2.86
N ILE A 286 35.32 -25.96 2.31
CA ILE A 286 34.95 -24.88 1.38
C ILE A 286 34.87 -23.55 2.15
N VAL A 287 35.01 -22.42 1.47
CA VAL A 287 34.98 -21.09 2.10
C VAL A 287 33.70 -20.82 2.91
N ASP A 288 32.60 -21.53 2.60
CA ASP A 288 31.33 -21.44 3.32
C ASP A 288 31.26 -22.29 4.61
N GLY A 289 32.32 -23.05 4.94
CA GLY A 289 32.50 -23.75 6.22
C GLY A 289 32.11 -25.23 6.25
N ASP A 290 31.73 -25.83 5.11
CA ASP A 290 31.48 -27.28 5.02
C ASP A 290 32.77 -28.06 4.74
N PRO A 291 32.96 -29.26 5.34
CA PRO A 291 34.10 -30.12 5.04
C PRO A 291 34.21 -30.46 3.55
N LEU A 292 35.42 -30.40 2.99
CA LEU A 292 35.73 -30.70 1.60
C LEU A 292 36.62 -31.95 1.53
N SER A 293 36.08 -33.05 1.01
CA SER A 293 36.86 -34.29 0.82
C SER A 293 37.95 -34.11 -0.24
N ILE A 294 39.07 -34.86 -0.12
CA ILE A 294 40.16 -34.83 -1.09
C ILE A 294 39.67 -35.21 -2.51
N PRO A 295 38.86 -36.26 -2.73
CA PRO A 295 38.33 -36.56 -4.06
C PRO A 295 37.52 -35.41 -4.65
N ALA A 296 36.72 -34.70 -3.84
CA ALA A 296 35.94 -33.56 -4.29
C ALA A 296 36.84 -32.36 -4.64
N LEU A 297 37.87 -32.10 -3.84
CA LEU A 297 38.86 -31.05 -4.10
C LEU A 297 39.59 -31.29 -5.41
N ILE A 298 40.09 -32.52 -5.61
CA ILE A 298 40.79 -32.93 -6.82
C ILE A 298 39.85 -32.86 -8.04
N SER A 299 38.62 -33.33 -7.91
CA SER A 299 37.61 -33.23 -8.97
C SER A 299 37.29 -31.79 -9.35
N ARG A 300 37.24 -30.86 -8.40
CA ARG A 300 37.00 -29.43 -8.68
C ARG A 300 38.16 -28.76 -9.41
N CYS A 301 39.38 -29.18 -9.11
CA CYS A 301 40.58 -28.66 -9.77
C CYS A 301 40.89 -29.38 -11.09
N GLY A 302 40.29 -30.55 -11.31
CA GLY A 302 40.59 -31.40 -12.47
C GLY A 302 42.01 -31.96 -12.46
N LEU A 303 42.63 -32.08 -11.28
CA LEU A 303 44.05 -32.42 -11.14
C LEU A 303 44.27 -33.94 -11.04
N LYS A 304 45.45 -34.39 -11.44
CA LYS A 304 46.02 -35.71 -11.17
C LYS A 304 47.37 -35.56 -10.50
N ILE A 305 47.90 -36.64 -9.94
CA ILE A 305 49.28 -36.66 -9.45
C ILE A 305 50.22 -36.24 -10.59
N GLY A 306 51.07 -35.25 -10.33
CA GLY A 306 51.95 -34.60 -11.30
C GLY A 306 51.44 -33.25 -11.84
N ASP A 307 50.16 -32.91 -11.64
CA ASP A 307 49.60 -31.63 -12.06
C ASP A 307 49.83 -30.54 -11.00
N ARG A 308 49.84 -29.27 -11.45
CA ARG A 308 50.01 -28.10 -10.57
C ARG A 308 48.68 -27.49 -10.17
N PHE A 309 48.57 -27.12 -8.89
CA PHE A 309 47.50 -26.26 -8.44
C PHE A 309 47.58 -24.88 -9.11
N PRO A 310 46.44 -24.17 -9.23
CA PRO A 310 46.41 -22.82 -9.76
C PRO A 310 47.32 -21.89 -8.95
N ASP A 311 48.02 -21.03 -9.66
CA ASP A 311 48.82 -19.98 -9.04
C ASP A 311 47.98 -18.71 -8.81
N VAL A 312 48.44 -17.86 -7.90
CA VAL A 312 47.88 -16.53 -7.66
C VAL A 312 48.87 -15.50 -8.17
N SER A 313 48.46 -14.66 -9.11
CA SER A 313 49.34 -13.59 -9.59
C SER A 313 49.55 -12.51 -8.51
N ALA A 314 50.69 -11.83 -8.52
CA ALA A 314 50.99 -10.77 -7.55
C ALA A 314 49.93 -9.64 -7.56
N ASP A 315 49.40 -9.29 -8.74
CA ASP A 315 48.36 -8.28 -8.89
C ASP A 315 47.02 -8.74 -8.31
N GLU A 316 46.65 -10.01 -8.54
CA GLU A 316 45.45 -10.65 -8.00
C GLU A 316 45.51 -10.71 -6.47
N LEU A 317 46.67 -11.07 -5.93
CA LEU A 317 46.93 -11.08 -4.50
C LEU A 317 46.83 -9.70 -3.87
N ALA A 318 47.47 -8.69 -4.47
CA ALA A 318 47.45 -7.32 -3.99
C ALA A 318 46.02 -6.76 -3.94
N ALA A 319 45.21 -7.05 -4.96
CA ALA A 319 43.80 -6.66 -5.01
C ALA A 319 42.98 -7.31 -3.88
N TRP A 320 43.17 -8.60 -3.63
CA TRP A 320 42.48 -9.31 -2.55
C TRP A 320 42.89 -8.83 -1.17
N VAL A 321 44.18 -8.61 -0.94
CA VAL A 321 44.70 -8.06 0.34
C VAL A 321 44.08 -6.70 0.63
N GLN A 322 44.00 -5.83 -0.38
CA GLN A 322 43.42 -4.51 -0.21
C GLN A 322 41.91 -4.58 0.08
N ALA A 323 41.19 -5.48 -0.59
CA ALA A 323 39.76 -5.71 -0.33
C ALA A 323 39.52 -6.26 1.08
N HIS A 324 40.32 -7.24 1.51
CA HIS A 324 40.23 -7.86 2.83
C HIS A 324 40.45 -6.84 3.96
N ARG A 325 41.54 -6.05 3.91
CA ARG A 325 41.84 -5.00 4.91
C ARG A 325 40.73 -3.96 5.02
N THR A 326 40.14 -3.61 3.88
CA THR A 326 39.05 -2.65 3.79
C THR A 326 37.77 -3.22 4.40
N ALA A 327 37.52 -4.52 4.24
CA ALA A 327 36.31 -5.16 4.69
C ALA A 327 36.32 -5.54 6.19
N ILE A 328 37.47 -5.91 6.78
CA ILE A 328 37.61 -6.14 8.25
C ILE A 328 37.19 -4.89 9.04
N ARG A 329 37.42 -3.68 8.50
CA ARG A 329 36.99 -2.41 9.12
C ARG A 329 35.49 -2.33 9.39
N ASN A 330 34.69 -3.01 8.58
CA ASN A 330 33.23 -3.00 8.64
C ASN A 330 32.64 -4.35 9.08
N GLU A 331 33.45 -5.28 9.60
CA GLU A 331 33.01 -6.63 9.97
C GLU A 331 31.84 -6.64 10.95
N ARG A 332 31.88 -5.78 11.99
CA ARG A 332 30.79 -5.68 12.99
C ARG A 332 29.44 -5.33 12.34
N TYR A 333 29.45 -4.44 11.35
CA TYR A 333 28.23 -4.06 10.62
C TYR A 333 27.69 -5.25 9.82
N TRP A 334 28.55 -5.96 9.08
CA TRP A 334 28.14 -7.13 8.29
C TRP A 334 27.66 -8.30 9.16
N LEU A 335 28.27 -8.53 10.33
CA LEU A 335 27.82 -9.53 11.29
C LEU A 335 26.40 -9.23 11.79
N ALA A 336 26.12 -7.98 12.14
CA ALA A 336 24.77 -7.57 12.56
C ALA A 336 23.72 -7.77 11.44
N GLN A 337 24.07 -7.44 10.19
CA GLN A 337 23.17 -7.66 9.04
C GLN A 337 22.94 -9.14 8.73
N LEU A 338 23.98 -9.98 8.82
CA LEU A 338 23.89 -11.42 8.58
C LEU A 338 23.15 -12.15 9.72
N GLN A 339 23.30 -11.71 10.97
CA GLN A 339 22.52 -12.19 12.11
C GLN A 339 21.05 -11.78 12.00
N ALA A 340 20.76 -10.57 11.53
CA ALA A 340 19.40 -10.09 11.25
C ALA A 340 18.75 -10.78 10.03
N ALA A 341 19.55 -11.31 9.11
CA ALA A 341 19.13 -12.09 7.95
C ALA A 341 18.96 -13.60 8.24
N ALA A 342 19.07 -14.03 9.50
CA ALA A 342 18.62 -15.36 9.91
C ALA A 342 17.16 -15.56 9.49
N PRO A 343 16.77 -16.74 8.95
CA PRO A 343 15.38 -16.97 8.58
C PRO A 343 14.51 -16.73 9.80
N LEU A 344 13.48 -15.89 9.63
CA LEU A 344 12.31 -15.96 10.50
C LEU A 344 11.83 -17.42 10.46
N ASP A 345 11.79 -18.05 11.62
CA ASP A 345 11.20 -19.38 11.81
C ASP A 345 9.67 -19.26 11.60
N LEU A 346 9.26 -19.20 10.33
CA LEU A 346 7.87 -19.04 9.91
C LEU A 346 7.22 -20.40 9.77
N ASN A 347 6.76 -20.98 10.86
CA ASN A 347 6.00 -22.24 10.92
C ASN A 347 5.07 -22.45 9.68
N TRP A 348 5.56 -23.21 8.69
CA TRP A 348 5.08 -23.27 7.30
C TRP A 348 3.81 -24.11 7.09
N GLU A 349 3.17 -24.57 8.16
CA GLU A 349 2.01 -25.48 8.08
C GLU A 349 0.67 -24.79 7.79
N ASN A 350 0.60 -23.47 7.58
CA ASN A 350 -0.68 -22.76 7.43
C ASN A 350 -0.81 -21.77 6.25
N PHE A 351 0.02 -21.85 5.20
CA PHE A 351 -0.24 -21.07 3.98
C PHE A 351 -0.32 -21.97 2.74
N GLY A 352 -1.53 -22.06 2.20
CA GLY A 352 -1.90 -22.87 1.05
C GLY A 352 -1.12 -22.51 -0.21
N VAL A 353 -0.76 -23.56 -0.93
CA VAL A 353 0.03 -23.58 -2.15
C VAL A 353 -0.78 -23.03 -3.33
N ALA A 354 -0.23 -22.03 -4.03
CA ALA A 354 -0.45 -21.86 -5.46
C ALA A 354 0.93 -22.00 -6.15
N GLU A 355 1.07 -22.99 -7.02
CA GLU A 355 2.31 -23.27 -7.75
C GLU A 355 2.68 -22.09 -8.66
N ALA A 356 3.90 -21.57 -8.48
CA ALA A 356 4.46 -20.55 -9.36
C ALA A 356 4.84 -21.17 -10.72
N ALA A 357 4.16 -20.77 -11.79
CA ALA A 357 4.57 -21.09 -13.16
C ALA A 357 5.73 -20.18 -13.62
N SER A 358 6.71 -20.80 -14.27
CA SER A 358 7.96 -20.21 -14.76
C SER A 358 7.75 -19.10 -15.82
N THR A 359 8.15 -17.88 -15.50
CA THR A 359 8.40 -16.77 -16.43
C THR A 359 9.76 -16.93 -17.11
N ALA A 360 9.76 -17.03 -18.45
CA ALA A 360 10.98 -17.23 -19.23
C ALA A 360 11.90 -16.00 -19.18
N PRO A 361 13.23 -16.18 -19.23
CA PRO A 361 14.17 -15.07 -19.27
C PRO A 361 14.06 -14.24 -20.56
N VAL A 362 14.10 -12.92 -20.43
CA VAL A 362 14.19 -11.92 -21.51
C VAL A 362 15.64 -11.70 -21.91
N CYS A 363 15.98 -11.97 -23.16
CA CYS A 363 17.34 -11.71 -23.67
C CYS A 363 17.58 -10.22 -23.95
N LEU A 364 18.79 -9.75 -23.63
CA LEU A 364 19.25 -8.43 -24.05
C LEU A 364 19.42 -8.38 -25.59
N PRO A 365 19.06 -7.27 -26.26
CA PRO A 365 19.41 -7.00 -27.65
C PRO A 365 20.89 -7.25 -27.96
N THR A 366 21.17 -7.78 -29.15
CA THR A 366 22.51 -8.24 -29.56
C THR A 366 23.55 -7.13 -29.49
N ASN A 367 23.18 -5.89 -29.81
CA ASN A 367 24.03 -4.70 -29.70
C ASN A 367 24.42 -4.34 -28.26
N LEU A 368 23.57 -4.64 -27.27
CA LEU A 368 23.87 -4.47 -25.83
C LEU A 368 24.67 -5.65 -25.27
N GLY A 369 24.59 -6.82 -25.92
CA GLY A 369 25.35 -8.03 -25.58
C GLY A 369 26.82 -8.03 -26.01
N ILE A 370 27.29 -7.06 -26.80
CA ILE A 370 28.68 -6.99 -27.31
C ILE A 370 29.69 -6.58 -26.21
N LEU A 371 29.21 -6.10 -25.07
CA LEU A 371 30.05 -5.60 -23.99
C LEU A 371 30.76 -6.71 -23.21
N SER A 372 31.85 -6.39 -22.50
CA SER A 372 32.55 -7.33 -21.61
C SER A 372 31.70 -7.71 -20.38
N PHE A 373 31.95 -8.87 -19.75
CA PHE A 373 31.12 -9.41 -18.66
C PHE A 373 30.83 -8.42 -17.51
N PRO A 374 31.78 -7.62 -16.99
CA PRO A 374 31.52 -6.62 -15.94
C PRO A 374 30.62 -5.45 -16.41
N GLN A 375 30.67 -5.14 -17.71
CA GLN A 375 29.88 -4.06 -18.31
C GLN A 375 28.43 -4.50 -18.57
N ARG A 376 28.17 -5.80 -18.79
CA ARG A 376 26.82 -6.35 -19.00
C ARG A 376 25.93 -6.27 -17.75
N GLU A 377 26.47 -6.58 -16.57
CA GLU A 377 25.73 -6.52 -15.30
C GLU A 377 25.28 -5.09 -14.96
N THR A 378 26.19 -4.13 -15.17
CA THR A 378 25.95 -2.70 -14.96
C THR A 378 24.86 -2.16 -15.87
N LEU A 379 24.98 -2.44 -17.17
CA LEU A 379 24.03 -1.98 -18.17
C LEU A 379 22.66 -2.59 -17.93
N GLY A 380 22.60 -3.83 -17.47
CA GLY A 380 21.34 -4.50 -17.18
C GLY A 380 20.53 -3.81 -16.09
N LEU A 381 21.18 -3.45 -14.98
CA LEU A 381 20.52 -2.70 -13.89
C LEU A 381 20.11 -1.28 -14.33
N ALA A 382 20.94 -0.61 -15.14
CA ALA A 382 20.64 0.72 -15.67
C ALA A 382 19.43 0.74 -16.60
N VAL A 383 19.36 -0.23 -17.51
CA VAL A 383 18.20 -0.45 -18.40
C VAL A 383 16.94 -0.66 -17.58
N LEU A 384 17.00 -1.50 -16.54
CA LEU A 384 15.85 -1.80 -15.70
C LEU A 384 15.36 -0.58 -14.91
N LEU A 385 16.26 0.18 -14.28
CA LEU A 385 15.88 1.37 -13.53
C LEU A 385 15.32 2.47 -14.45
N ALA A 386 15.84 2.60 -15.68
CA ALA A 386 15.29 3.49 -16.69
C ALA A 386 13.89 3.08 -17.15
N PHE A 387 13.68 1.77 -17.40
CA PHE A 387 12.36 1.21 -17.71
C PHE A 387 11.35 1.48 -16.58
N LEU A 388 11.71 1.15 -15.33
CA LEU A 388 10.84 1.32 -14.17
C LEU A 388 10.54 2.79 -13.88
N ALA A 389 11.48 3.71 -14.18
CA ALA A 389 11.26 5.14 -14.02
C ALA A 389 10.31 5.74 -15.05
N ARG A 390 10.32 5.19 -16.26
CA ARG A 390 9.41 5.62 -17.31
C ARG A 390 7.96 5.20 -17.04
N ILE A 391 7.74 4.06 -16.37
CA ILE A 391 6.41 3.58 -16.00
C ILE A 391 5.90 4.08 -14.63
N GLY A 392 6.64 4.92 -13.91
CA GLY A 392 6.34 5.29 -12.51
C GLY A 392 5.43 6.50 -12.28
N CYS A 393 4.86 7.12 -13.33
CA CYS A 393 4.23 8.46 -13.33
C CYS A 393 5.22 9.62 -13.06
N SER A 394 4.94 10.78 -13.63
CA SER A 394 5.58 12.06 -13.31
C SER A 394 5.37 12.41 -11.83
N GLY A 395 6.47 12.67 -11.11
CA GLY A 395 6.42 12.97 -9.67
C GLY A 395 6.62 11.78 -8.73
N SER A 396 7.04 10.61 -9.22
CA SER A 396 7.51 9.50 -8.38
C SER A 396 9.04 9.43 -8.33
N ARG A 397 9.60 9.18 -7.15
CA ARG A 397 11.04 8.96 -6.98
C ARG A 397 11.32 7.47 -7.05
N LEU A 398 12.09 7.02 -8.05
CA LEU A 398 12.60 5.65 -8.03
C LEU A 398 13.73 5.56 -7.04
N THR A 399 13.44 4.81 -5.98
CA THR A 399 14.42 4.51 -4.97
C THR A 399 14.86 3.09 -5.23
N TYR A 400 16.09 2.94 -5.71
CA TYR A 400 16.75 1.65 -5.72
C TYR A 400 17.12 1.33 -4.26
N ARG A 401 16.48 0.30 -3.70
CA ARG A 401 16.84 -0.30 -2.42
C ARG A 401 17.37 -1.71 -2.72
N SER A 402 18.66 -1.80 -3.03
CA SER A 402 19.41 -2.98 -2.59
C SER A 402 19.25 -3.07 -1.07
N PRO A 403 19.36 -4.21 -0.38
CA PRO A 403 19.97 -4.15 0.94
C PRO A 403 21.29 -3.36 0.78
N ARG A 404 21.27 -2.13 1.28
CA ARG A 404 21.76 -0.88 0.64
C ARG A 404 23.27 -0.66 0.84
N ASP A 405 24.20 -0.89 -0.14
CA ASP A 405 25.31 0.04 -0.57
C ASP A 405 26.54 -0.47 -1.36
N HIS A 406 26.96 0.26 -2.41
CA HIS A 406 27.98 -0.03 -3.41
C HIS A 406 28.91 1.17 -3.83
N SER A 407 29.21 2.16 -2.97
CA SER A 407 30.36 3.09 -3.21
C SER A 407 31.65 2.71 -2.47
N LEU A 408 32.89 3.10 -2.82
CA LEU A 408 34.01 2.65 -1.97
C LEU A 408 33.95 3.32 -0.59
N ALA A 409 33.31 4.48 -0.45
CA ALA A 409 32.99 5.07 0.84
C ALA A 409 31.64 4.58 1.38
N ALA A 410 30.86 3.87 0.57
CA ALA A 410 29.46 3.60 0.85
C ALA A 410 29.17 2.05 0.95
N LEU A 411 29.84 1.18 0.19
CA LEU A 411 30.33 -0.18 0.58
C LEU A 411 31.02 -0.17 1.96
N LEU A 412 31.50 1.01 2.39
CA LEU A 412 32.09 1.28 3.70
C LEU A 412 31.23 2.21 4.59
N SER A 413 30.03 2.63 4.15
CA SER A 413 29.06 3.43 4.93
C SER A 413 27.88 2.57 5.38
N ALA A 414 27.10 3.05 6.36
CA ALA A 414 25.98 2.33 6.94
C ALA A 414 24.67 2.36 6.11
N ASP A 415 24.60 3.05 4.95
CA ASP A 415 23.40 3.13 4.07
C ASP A 415 23.74 3.66 2.64
N LEU A 416 23.40 2.97 1.52
CA LEU A 416 23.17 3.67 0.21
C LEU A 416 21.69 3.71 -0.09
N PRO A 417 21.09 4.87 0.06
CA PRO A 417 20.00 5.24 -0.79
C PRO A 417 20.55 5.66 -2.16
N LEU A 418 20.39 4.82 -3.19
CA LEU A 418 20.46 5.33 -4.56
C LEU A 418 19.09 5.90 -4.92
N ILE A 419 19.00 7.21 -4.80
CA ILE A 419 17.95 7.98 -5.43
C ILE A 419 18.38 8.21 -6.87
N VAL A 420 17.62 7.67 -7.82
CA VAL A 420 17.70 8.18 -9.19
C VAL A 420 17.12 9.61 -9.14
N PRO A 421 17.86 10.67 -9.52
CA PRO A 421 17.30 12.01 -9.62
C PRO A 421 16.05 11.98 -10.50
N ALA A 422 15.16 12.96 -10.37
CA ALA A 422 14.08 13.14 -11.34
C ALA A 422 14.72 13.11 -12.73
N LEU A 423 14.47 12.02 -13.48
CA LEU A 423 15.04 11.86 -14.81
C LEU A 423 14.49 13.03 -15.61
N SER A 424 15.39 13.85 -16.16
CA SER A 424 14.98 14.94 -17.04
C SER A 424 14.63 14.36 -18.41
N THR A 425 13.97 15.15 -19.27
CA THR A 425 13.65 14.69 -20.62
C THR A 425 14.89 14.37 -21.46
N GLN A 426 16.07 14.72 -20.94
CA GLN A 426 17.35 14.73 -21.63
C GLN A 426 18.34 13.65 -21.16
N THR A 427 18.03 12.86 -20.13
CA THR A 427 18.94 11.83 -19.60
C THR A 427 18.91 10.56 -20.47
N THR A 428 20.03 10.16 -21.08
CA THR A 428 20.13 8.98 -21.97
C THR A 428 20.42 7.67 -21.21
N LEU A 429 20.26 6.50 -21.86
CA LEU A 429 20.52 5.18 -21.28
C LEU A 429 22.00 5.05 -20.92
N ASN A 430 22.84 5.66 -21.76
CA ASN A 430 24.27 5.75 -21.58
C ASN A 430 24.64 6.69 -20.42
N ASP A 431 23.85 7.73 -20.12
CA ASP A 431 24.05 8.55 -18.93
C ASP A 431 23.71 7.76 -17.66
N VAL A 432 22.57 7.04 -17.64
CA VAL A 432 22.17 6.19 -16.51
C VAL A 432 23.16 5.04 -16.27
N ALA A 433 23.64 4.39 -17.34
CA ALA A 433 24.64 3.33 -17.26
C ALA A 433 26.01 3.84 -16.80
N ARG A 434 26.42 5.03 -17.26
CA ARG A 434 27.65 5.71 -16.82
C ARG A 434 27.59 6.07 -15.34
N ASP A 435 26.43 6.54 -14.87
CA ASP A 435 26.23 6.95 -13.47
C ASP A 435 26.15 5.75 -12.51
N LEU A 436 25.70 4.57 -13.00
CA LEU A 436 25.60 3.33 -12.22
C LEU A 436 26.84 2.40 -12.31
N ALA A 437 27.70 2.55 -13.32
CA ALA A 437 28.90 1.72 -13.51
C ALA A 437 29.88 1.68 -12.33
N PRO A 438 30.16 2.80 -11.64
CA PRO A 438 31.03 2.77 -10.47
C PRO A 438 30.38 1.99 -9.32
N VAL A 439 29.05 2.06 -9.19
CA VAL A 439 28.26 1.41 -8.13
C VAL A 439 28.26 -0.12 -8.33
N VAL A 440 28.04 -0.60 -9.56
CA VAL A 440 28.03 -2.05 -9.86
C VAL A 440 29.43 -2.67 -9.92
N SER A 441 30.46 -1.95 -10.39
CA SER A 441 31.85 -2.46 -10.36
C SER A 441 32.38 -2.65 -8.92
N ARG A 442 31.87 -1.84 -8.00
CA ARG A 442 32.17 -1.89 -6.56
C ARG A 442 31.46 -3.05 -5.86
N LEU A 443 30.30 -3.47 -6.34
CA LEU A 443 29.62 -4.71 -5.93
C LEU A 443 30.38 -5.97 -6.30
N ALA A 444 30.73 -6.09 -7.59
CA ALA A 444 31.33 -7.30 -8.15
C ALA A 444 32.74 -7.58 -7.59
N ALA A 445 33.47 -6.53 -7.17
CA ALA A 445 34.82 -6.64 -6.64
C ALA A 445 34.93 -7.14 -5.17
N ASN A 446 33.82 -7.33 -4.44
CA ASN A 446 33.82 -7.58 -2.99
C ASN A 446 33.30 -8.98 -2.54
N GLY A 447 33.36 -10.00 -3.41
CA GLY A 447 32.75 -11.32 -3.16
C GLY A 447 33.45 -12.28 -2.19
N LEU A 448 34.78 -12.23 -2.00
CA LEU A 448 35.51 -13.22 -1.18
C LEU A 448 35.32 -13.02 0.33
N TYR A 449 35.31 -11.76 0.78
CA TYR A 449 35.23 -11.43 2.20
C TYR A 449 33.89 -11.86 2.82
N LEU A 450 32.77 -11.55 2.17
CA LEU A 450 31.43 -11.95 2.65
C LEU A 450 31.28 -13.47 2.76
N ARG A 451 31.87 -14.23 1.83
CA ARG A 451 31.88 -15.71 1.86
C ARG A 451 32.70 -16.25 3.04
N THR A 452 33.88 -15.66 3.29
CA THR A 452 34.74 -16.06 4.43
C THR A 452 34.20 -15.66 5.81
N ILE A 453 33.22 -14.74 5.91
CA ILE A 453 32.59 -14.40 7.21
C ILE A 453 31.92 -15.65 7.82
N ARG A 454 31.23 -16.49 7.04
CA ARG A 454 30.54 -17.69 7.57
C ARG A 454 31.51 -18.75 8.10
N ALA A 455 32.65 -18.91 7.43
CA ALA A 455 33.72 -19.78 7.92
C ALA A 455 34.36 -19.24 9.20
N ARG A 456 34.56 -17.91 9.30
CA ARG A 456 35.08 -17.23 10.51
C ARG A 456 34.06 -17.18 11.65
N HIS A 457 32.76 -17.23 11.37
CA HIS A 457 31.67 -17.08 12.33
C HIS A 457 30.69 -18.27 12.26
N PRO A 458 30.95 -19.37 12.99
CA PRO A 458 30.21 -20.63 12.89
C PRO A 458 28.70 -20.52 13.14
N HIS A 459 28.26 -19.54 13.93
CA HIS A 459 26.84 -19.28 14.19
C HIS A 459 26.07 -18.83 12.94
N LEU A 460 26.75 -18.37 11.87
CA LEU A 460 26.15 -18.00 10.59
C LEU A 460 26.10 -19.17 9.57
N ARG A 461 26.53 -20.38 9.95
CA ARG A 461 26.62 -21.54 9.05
C ARG A 461 25.24 -22.11 8.66
N ALA A 462 24.17 -21.86 9.42
CA ALA A 462 22.82 -22.37 9.15
C ALA A 462 22.12 -21.77 7.90
N VAL A 463 22.60 -20.64 7.35
CA VAL A 463 21.94 -19.91 6.25
C VAL A 463 22.55 -20.27 4.90
N ARG A 464 22.02 -21.29 4.19
CA ARG A 464 22.53 -21.68 2.85
C ARG A 464 22.11 -20.70 1.76
N PHE A 465 23.01 -19.79 1.38
CA PHE A 465 22.91 -19.06 0.11
C PHE A 465 23.43 -19.95 -1.02
N GLN A 466 22.53 -20.53 -1.82
CA GLN A 466 22.93 -21.21 -3.05
C GLN A 466 23.16 -20.21 -4.20
N GLU A 467 24.24 -20.46 -4.92
CA GLU A 467 24.76 -19.73 -6.08
C GLU A 467 23.73 -19.55 -7.20
N ARG A 468 23.29 -18.30 -7.41
CA ARG A 468 23.08 -17.62 -8.72
C ARG A 468 22.33 -16.31 -8.47
N THR A 469 22.51 -15.37 -9.39
CA THR A 469 21.91 -14.03 -9.49
C THR A 469 22.51 -12.94 -8.61
N ILE A 470 22.65 -11.75 -9.20
CA ILE A 470 22.75 -10.49 -8.48
C ILE A 470 21.72 -10.54 -7.33
N PRO A 471 22.10 -10.18 -6.09
CA PRO A 471 21.19 -10.27 -4.96
C PRO A 471 19.85 -9.60 -5.31
N PRO A 472 18.71 -10.15 -4.88
CA PRO A 472 17.41 -9.56 -5.16
C PRO A 472 17.41 -8.12 -4.64
N PHE A 473 17.29 -7.15 -5.55
CA PHE A 473 17.10 -5.75 -5.19
C PHE A 473 15.60 -5.46 -5.16
N VAL A 474 15.19 -4.58 -4.26
CA VAL A 474 13.80 -4.11 -4.15
C VAL A 474 13.75 -2.71 -4.76
N VAL A 475 13.00 -2.55 -5.86
CA VAL A 475 12.70 -1.23 -6.40
C VAL A 475 11.44 -0.72 -5.73
N VAL A 476 11.54 0.42 -5.05
CA VAL A 476 10.39 1.08 -4.42
C VAL A 476 10.11 2.36 -5.20
N ILE A 477 8.93 2.42 -5.81
CA ILE A 477 8.38 3.64 -6.40
C ILE A 477 7.70 4.40 -5.27
N VAL A 478 8.18 5.58 -4.93
CA VAL A 478 7.62 6.42 -3.86
C VAL A 478 7.01 7.67 -4.47
N ASP A 479 5.75 7.93 -4.17
CA ASP A 479 5.08 9.16 -4.56
C ASP A 479 5.68 10.35 -3.78
N VAL A 480 6.10 11.40 -4.49
CA VAL A 480 6.87 12.49 -3.88
C VAL A 480 6.00 13.35 -2.95
N HIS A 481 4.68 13.36 -3.14
CA HIS A 481 3.74 14.14 -2.34
C HIS A 481 3.27 13.41 -1.08
N THR A 482 3.08 12.09 -1.16
CA THR A 482 2.53 11.27 -0.08
C THR A 482 3.60 10.48 0.68
N GLN A 483 4.81 10.34 0.14
CA GLN A 483 5.90 9.50 0.68
C GLN A 483 5.48 8.02 0.87
N GLN A 484 4.40 7.58 0.22
CA GLN A 484 3.91 6.20 0.24
C GLN A 484 4.39 5.44 -1.00
N ALA A 485 4.55 4.12 -0.87
CA ALA A 485 4.88 3.25 -2.00
C ALA A 485 3.70 3.20 -2.98
N VAL A 486 3.98 3.32 -4.28
CA VAL A 486 2.96 3.31 -5.35
C VAL A 486 2.38 1.90 -5.58
N LEU A 487 3.08 0.86 -5.13
CA LEU A 487 2.63 -0.55 -5.16
C LEU A 487 2.38 -1.06 -3.74
N GLU A 488 1.30 -1.82 -3.54
CA GLU A 488 0.89 -2.34 -2.23
C GLU A 488 1.95 -3.27 -1.60
N PRO A 489 2.03 -3.36 -0.24
CA PRO A 489 2.94 -4.29 0.44
C PRO A 489 2.61 -5.74 0.06
N GLY A 490 3.50 -6.38 -0.72
CA GLY A 490 3.33 -7.77 -1.20
C GLY A 490 3.13 -7.87 -2.72
N ALA A 491 2.82 -6.78 -3.41
CA ALA A 491 2.80 -6.69 -4.87
C ALA A 491 4.14 -6.17 -5.40
N GLY A 492 5.00 -7.07 -5.90
CA GLY A 492 6.34 -6.73 -6.37
C GLY A 492 6.76 -7.50 -7.61
N ILE A 493 7.66 -6.90 -8.39
CA ILE A 493 8.33 -7.58 -9.51
C ILE A 493 9.80 -7.70 -9.11
N ARG A 494 10.23 -8.92 -8.83
CA ARG A 494 11.65 -9.25 -8.69
C ARG A 494 12.20 -9.48 -10.08
N VAL A 495 13.23 -8.72 -10.49
CA VAL A 495 13.92 -8.94 -11.77
C VAL A 495 15.35 -9.37 -11.47
N GLU A 496 15.69 -10.58 -11.89
CA GLU A 496 17.00 -11.17 -11.76
C GLU A 496 17.76 -11.04 -13.08
N PHE A 497 18.96 -10.48 -13.10
CA PHE A 497 19.83 -10.60 -14.28
C PHE A 497 20.62 -11.92 -14.21
N CYS A 498 20.52 -12.72 -15.26
CA CYS A 498 21.18 -14.00 -15.47
C CYS A 498 22.46 -13.80 -16.30
N PRO A 499 23.65 -13.73 -15.67
CA PRO A 499 24.87 -13.30 -16.34
C PRO A 499 25.36 -14.30 -17.39
N THR A 500 25.17 -15.60 -17.12
CA THR A 500 25.58 -16.70 -18.02
C THR A 500 24.76 -16.75 -19.31
N GLN A 501 23.55 -16.20 -19.31
CA GLN A 501 22.63 -16.19 -20.44
C GLN A 501 22.43 -14.80 -21.05
N SER A 502 23.08 -13.75 -20.48
CA SER A 502 22.89 -12.35 -20.87
C SER A 502 21.40 -11.97 -20.97
N SER A 503 20.62 -12.39 -19.97
CA SER A 503 19.17 -12.27 -19.95
C SER A 503 18.65 -11.81 -18.60
N PHE A 504 17.41 -11.34 -18.54
CA PHE A 504 16.71 -10.99 -17.31
C PHE A 504 15.59 -11.99 -17.06
N ARG A 505 15.50 -12.53 -15.85
CA ARG A 505 14.36 -13.31 -15.39
C ARG A 505 13.45 -12.41 -14.55
N PHE A 506 12.19 -12.35 -14.92
CA PHE A 506 11.16 -11.67 -14.12
C PHE A 506 10.56 -12.69 -13.15
N ILE A 507 10.30 -12.33 -11.90
CA ILE A 507 9.67 -13.14 -10.87
C ILE A 507 8.64 -12.23 -10.19
N ALA A 508 7.38 -12.43 -10.50
CA ALA A 508 6.31 -11.58 -9.99
C ALA A 508 5.67 -12.19 -8.75
N SER A 509 5.31 -11.34 -7.78
CA SER A 509 4.27 -11.61 -6.78
C SER A 509 2.95 -10.91 -7.13
N VAL A 510 2.83 -10.40 -8.36
CA VAL A 510 1.63 -9.81 -8.97
C VAL A 510 0.99 -10.81 -9.96
N ASP A 511 -0.21 -10.50 -10.44
CA ASP A 511 -0.93 -11.30 -11.44
C ASP A 511 -0.04 -11.69 -12.64
N LEU A 512 -0.11 -12.95 -13.07
CA LEU A 512 0.67 -13.52 -14.19
C LEU A 512 0.53 -12.72 -15.49
N GLN A 513 -0.64 -12.14 -15.75
CA GLN A 513 -0.88 -11.32 -16.93
C GLN A 513 -0.13 -9.98 -16.86
N VAL A 514 -0.07 -9.38 -15.66
CA VAL A 514 0.68 -8.15 -15.40
C VAL A 514 2.19 -8.40 -15.54
N ALA A 515 2.67 -9.55 -15.04
CA ALA A 515 4.07 -9.95 -15.18
C ALA A 515 4.50 -10.17 -16.64
N ALA A 516 3.70 -10.91 -17.41
CA ALA A 516 3.95 -11.18 -18.82
C ALA A 516 3.96 -9.90 -19.67
N LEU A 517 3.06 -8.98 -19.35
CA LEU A 517 2.94 -7.70 -20.03
C LEU A 517 4.14 -6.78 -19.79
N LEU A 518 4.59 -6.66 -18.54
CA LEU A 518 5.79 -5.88 -18.18
C LEU A 518 7.05 -6.46 -18.82
N GLN A 519 7.14 -7.79 -18.91
CA GLN A 519 8.18 -8.48 -19.66
C GLN A 519 8.17 -8.11 -21.16
N GLN A 520 7.00 -8.06 -21.81
CA GLN A 520 6.87 -7.66 -23.21
C GLN A 520 7.27 -6.20 -23.43
N TYR A 521 6.85 -5.27 -22.55
CA TYR A 521 7.23 -3.87 -22.64
C TYR A 521 8.73 -3.63 -22.41
N PHE A 522 9.33 -4.39 -21.50
CA PHE A 522 10.76 -4.33 -21.27
C PHE A 522 11.55 -4.77 -22.51
N VAL A 523 11.08 -5.78 -23.25
CA VAL A 523 11.66 -6.21 -24.55
C VAL A 523 11.57 -5.10 -25.60
N LEU A 524 10.42 -4.42 -25.71
CA LEU A 524 10.21 -3.34 -26.67
C LEU A 524 11.05 -2.11 -26.37
N PHE A 525 11.13 -1.74 -25.08
CA PHE A 525 12.03 -0.69 -24.59
C PHE A 525 13.48 -0.98 -24.97
N LEU A 526 13.92 -2.23 -24.75
CA LEU A 526 15.26 -2.70 -25.10
C LEU A 526 15.52 -2.64 -26.62
N ALA A 527 14.56 -3.04 -27.45
CA ALA A 527 14.68 -3.04 -28.91
C ALA A 527 14.85 -1.64 -29.51
N HIS A 528 14.34 -0.59 -28.86
CA HIS A 528 14.35 0.79 -29.35
C HIS A 528 15.45 1.68 -28.76
N ALA A 529 16.28 1.16 -27.86
CA ALA A 529 17.37 1.89 -27.21
C ALA A 529 18.56 2.13 -28.19
N HIS A 530 18.42 3.12 -29.08
CA HIS A 530 19.51 3.65 -29.91
C HIS A 530 20.28 4.79 -29.20
N PRO A 531 21.57 5.03 -29.54
CA PRO A 531 22.42 6.00 -28.84
C PRO A 531 21.99 7.47 -28.94
N ASP A 532 21.18 7.84 -29.94
CA ASP A 532 20.90 9.24 -30.30
C ASP A 532 19.47 9.72 -29.97
N SER A 533 18.66 8.88 -29.33
CA SER A 533 17.24 9.19 -29.02
C SER A 533 17.04 9.55 -27.55
N LEU A 534 16.40 10.70 -27.27
CA LEU A 534 16.01 11.15 -25.94
C LEU A 534 14.99 10.17 -25.32
N LEU A 535 15.37 9.50 -24.23
CA LEU A 535 14.59 8.43 -23.58
C LEU A 535 13.19 8.85 -23.10
N MET A 536 13.01 10.11 -22.73
CA MET A 536 11.72 10.60 -22.24
C MET A 536 10.65 10.77 -23.33
N GLY A 537 11.04 10.65 -24.60
CA GLY A 537 10.12 10.62 -25.74
C GLY A 537 9.93 9.24 -26.39
N LEU A 538 10.53 8.17 -25.85
CA LEU A 538 10.45 6.84 -26.46
C LEU A 538 9.09 6.19 -26.16
N PRO A 539 8.25 5.90 -27.16
CA PRO A 539 6.98 5.21 -26.89
C PRO A 539 7.29 3.90 -26.13
N LEU A 540 6.76 3.77 -24.91
CA LEU A 540 6.91 2.56 -24.07
C LEU A 540 6.19 1.35 -24.66
N MET A 541 5.43 1.62 -25.70
CA MET A 541 4.55 0.73 -26.42
C MET A 541 5.06 0.73 -27.85
N ASP A 542 5.01 -0.42 -28.51
CA ASP A 542 5.15 -0.41 -29.96
C ASP A 542 3.90 0.20 -30.62
N ASP A 543 3.99 0.49 -31.92
CA ASP A 543 2.87 1.05 -32.70
C ASP A 543 1.62 0.17 -32.63
N VAL A 544 1.78 -1.15 -32.40
CA VAL A 544 0.66 -2.09 -32.28
C VAL A 544 -0.06 -1.88 -30.96
N GLN A 545 0.66 -1.79 -29.85
CA GLN A 545 0.11 -1.54 -28.53
C GLN A 545 -0.46 -0.13 -28.41
N GLU A 546 0.22 0.87 -28.98
CA GLU A 546 -0.33 2.23 -29.07
C GLU A 546 -1.63 2.23 -29.86
N ARG A 547 -1.68 1.52 -31.00
CA ARG A 547 -2.91 1.33 -31.78
C ARG A 547 -3.97 0.53 -31.00
N THR A 548 -3.59 -0.49 -30.24
CA THR A 548 -4.51 -1.26 -29.41
C THR A 548 -5.16 -0.34 -28.39
N LEU A 549 -4.37 0.52 -27.72
CA LEU A 549 -4.90 1.49 -26.78
C LEU A 549 -5.72 2.56 -27.48
N LEU A 550 -5.27 3.14 -28.59
CA LEU A 550 -5.97 4.25 -29.25
C LEU A 550 -7.19 3.83 -30.07
N VAL A 551 -7.27 2.55 -30.48
CA VAL A 551 -8.27 2.07 -31.44
C VAL A 551 -9.01 0.82 -30.95
N GLU A 552 -8.30 -0.24 -30.56
CA GLU A 552 -8.92 -1.56 -30.35
C GLU A 552 -9.63 -1.70 -29.00
N TRP A 553 -9.07 -1.13 -27.94
CA TRP A 553 -9.64 -1.15 -26.59
C TRP A 553 -10.57 0.02 -26.32
N GLN A 554 -10.77 0.87 -27.33
CA GLN A 554 -11.73 1.94 -27.28
C GLN A 554 -13.13 1.46 -27.60
N GLY A 555 -14.10 2.32 -27.30
CA GLY A 555 -15.48 2.12 -27.68
C GLY A 555 -15.61 1.92 -29.18
N LYS A 556 -16.40 0.91 -29.60
CA LYS A 556 -16.72 0.69 -31.00
C LYS A 556 -17.22 1.98 -31.63
N GLN A 557 -16.64 2.36 -32.77
CA GLN A 557 -17.10 3.52 -33.53
C GLN A 557 -18.34 3.13 -34.31
N ILE A 558 -19.47 3.71 -33.91
CA ILE A 558 -20.79 3.45 -34.49
C ILE A 558 -21.36 4.79 -34.91
N ALA A 559 -21.54 4.96 -36.22
CA ALA A 559 -22.15 6.16 -36.77
C ALA A 559 -23.58 6.31 -36.20
N ARG A 560 -23.80 7.41 -35.47
CA ARG A 560 -25.13 7.82 -34.99
C ARG A 560 -25.63 8.97 -35.87
N ASN A 561 -26.89 8.92 -36.29
CA ASN A 561 -27.53 9.95 -37.08
C ASN A 561 -28.25 10.94 -36.16
N ASN A 562 -28.50 12.17 -36.62
CA ASN A 562 -29.32 13.18 -35.94
C ASN A 562 -30.78 12.70 -35.74
N LYS A 563 -31.20 11.68 -36.50
CA LYS A 563 -32.47 10.97 -36.27
C LYS A 563 -32.44 10.12 -35.00
N ASP A 564 -31.30 9.84 -34.40
CA ASP A 564 -31.21 8.98 -33.21
C ASP A 564 -31.57 9.71 -31.90
N SER A 565 -32.15 10.92 -31.96
CA SER A 565 -32.62 11.62 -30.76
C SER A 565 -33.62 10.78 -29.97
N VAL A 566 -33.59 10.87 -28.63
CA VAL A 566 -34.51 10.11 -27.75
C VAL A 566 -35.98 10.20 -28.17
N PRO A 567 -36.56 11.38 -28.47
CA PRO A 567 -37.95 11.45 -28.93
C PRO A 567 -38.22 10.65 -30.21
N HIS A 568 -37.30 10.68 -31.18
CA HIS A 568 -37.45 9.94 -32.43
C HIS A 568 -37.30 8.43 -32.24
N LEU A 569 -36.37 7.98 -31.39
CA LEU A 569 -36.25 6.57 -31.04
C LEU A 569 -37.53 6.05 -30.34
N VAL A 570 -38.11 6.87 -29.44
CA VAL A 570 -39.40 6.55 -28.82
C VAL A 570 -40.53 6.54 -29.88
N GLU A 571 -40.54 7.48 -30.83
CA GLU A 571 -41.50 7.49 -31.94
C GLU A 571 -41.44 6.18 -32.77
N GLN A 572 -40.23 5.71 -33.08
CA GLN A 572 -40.02 4.43 -33.76
C GLN A 572 -40.52 3.25 -32.92
N ALA A 573 -40.23 3.24 -31.61
CA ALA A 573 -40.73 2.22 -30.69
C ALA A 573 -42.27 2.22 -30.63
N ILE A 574 -42.91 3.38 -30.64
CA ILE A 574 -44.37 3.52 -30.68
C ILE A 574 -44.94 2.91 -31.97
N GLY A 575 -44.29 3.17 -33.11
CA GLY A 575 -44.68 2.59 -34.40
C GLY A 575 -44.54 1.07 -34.46
N THR A 576 -43.50 0.54 -33.80
CA THR A 576 -43.12 -0.89 -33.85
C THR A 576 -43.91 -1.73 -32.85
N TRP A 577 -44.10 -1.23 -31.62
CA TRP A 577 -44.71 -1.96 -30.50
C TRP A 577 -45.92 -1.23 -29.86
N PRO A 578 -46.89 -0.74 -30.64
CA PRO A 578 -47.91 0.18 -30.14
C PRO A 578 -48.77 -0.37 -29.00
N ASN A 579 -48.93 -1.69 -28.91
CA ASN A 579 -49.81 -2.33 -27.93
C ASN A 579 -49.06 -2.92 -26.72
N ARG A 580 -47.72 -2.83 -26.66
CA ARG A 580 -46.95 -3.22 -25.48
C ARG A 580 -47.14 -2.17 -24.37
N ILE A 581 -47.00 -2.59 -23.12
CA ILE A 581 -46.98 -1.66 -21.98
C ILE A 581 -45.67 -0.88 -22.04
N ALA A 582 -45.77 0.44 -22.03
CA ALA A 582 -44.61 1.34 -22.04
C ALA A 582 -44.25 1.80 -20.63
N VAL A 583 -45.23 2.24 -19.84
CA VAL A 583 -45.02 2.76 -18.49
C VAL A 583 -46.01 2.14 -17.54
N ARG A 584 -45.51 1.69 -16.40
CA ARG A 584 -46.28 1.29 -15.22
C ARG A 584 -45.96 2.24 -14.07
N HIS A 585 -46.99 2.61 -13.32
CA HIS A 585 -46.87 3.25 -12.03
C HIS A 585 -48.02 2.73 -11.17
N ASP A 586 -47.70 2.06 -10.06
CA ASP A 586 -48.66 1.30 -9.25
C ASP A 586 -49.53 0.35 -10.10
N GLN A 587 -50.85 0.50 -10.04
CA GLN A 587 -51.82 -0.27 -10.82
C GLN A 587 -52.12 0.35 -12.20
N ILE A 588 -51.55 1.52 -12.50
CA ILE A 588 -51.77 2.22 -13.77
C ILE A 588 -50.71 1.75 -14.77
N THR A 589 -51.17 1.26 -15.91
CA THR A 589 -50.32 0.92 -17.05
C THR A 589 -50.78 1.69 -18.27
N ILE A 590 -49.84 2.25 -19.04
CA ILE A 590 -50.13 2.82 -20.35
C ILE A 590 -49.33 2.09 -21.43
N THR A 591 -49.95 1.90 -22.58
CA THR A 591 -49.34 1.33 -23.77
C THR A 591 -48.47 2.36 -24.49
N TYR A 592 -47.58 1.89 -25.37
CA TYR A 592 -46.80 2.76 -26.25
C TYR A 592 -47.68 3.70 -27.10
N ARG A 593 -48.80 3.21 -27.60
CA ARG A 593 -49.78 4.04 -28.32
C ARG A 593 -50.32 5.19 -27.47
N GLU A 594 -50.69 4.90 -26.23
CA GLU A 594 -51.20 5.91 -25.30
C GLU A 594 -50.11 6.88 -24.86
N LEU A 595 -48.88 6.39 -24.65
CA LEU A 595 -47.71 7.22 -24.38
C LEU A 595 -47.49 8.23 -25.52
N GLY A 596 -47.48 7.77 -26.77
CA GLY A 596 -47.34 8.64 -27.94
C GLY A 596 -48.41 9.73 -28.02
N ALA A 597 -49.68 9.37 -27.81
CA ALA A 597 -50.78 10.33 -27.81
C ALA A 597 -50.67 11.37 -26.68
N ARG A 598 -50.17 10.98 -25.50
CA ARG A 598 -49.93 11.90 -24.37
C ARG A 598 -48.75 12.83 -24.65
N ILE A 599 -47.64 12.33 -25.19
CA ILE A 599 -46.49 13.16 -25.58
C ILE A 599 -46.89 14.20 -26.62
N GLY A 600 -47.63 13.80 -27.66
CA GLY A 600 -48.09 14.70 -28.72
C GLY A 600 -48.96 15.84 -28.18
N ARG A 601 -49.93 15.52 -27.30
CA ARG A 601 -50.77 16.53 -26.64
C ARG A 601 -49.95 17.46 -25.75
N ARG A 602 -49.10 16.91 -24.88
CA ARG A 602 -48.25 17.70 -23.98
C ARG A 602 -47.32 18.63 -24.75
N LYS A 603 -46.75 18.16 -25.86
CA LYS A 603 -45.92 18.97 -26.76
C LYS A 603 -46.69 20.17 -27.32
N ALA A 604 -47.92 19.96 -27.81
CA ALA A 604 -48.75 21.03 -28.34
C ALA A 604 -49.12 22.06 -27.26
N GLU A 605 -49.49 21.60 -26.06
CA GLU A 605 -49.76 22.46 -24.91
C GLU A 605 -48.57 23.33 -24.53
N LEU A 606 -47.37 22.74 -24.44
CA LEU A 606 -46.15 23.48 -24.13
C LEU A 606 -45.82 24.53 -25.21
N CYS A 607 -46.05 24.20 -26.49
CA CYS A 607 -45.95 25.15 -27.60
C CYS A 607 -46.92 26.33 -27.43
N GLU A 608 -48.20 26.07 -27.15
CA GLU A 608 -49.22 27.11 -26.93
C GLU A 608 -48.86 28.00 -25.74
N LEU A 609 -48.28 27.42 -24.70
CA LEU A 609 -47.80 28.13 -23.54
C LEU A 609 -46.52 28.94 -23.79
N GLY A 610 -45.94 28.91 -24.99
CA GLY A 610 -44.81 29.75 -25.33
C GLY A 610 -43.45 29.10 -25.14
N ILE A 611 -43.37 27.80 -24.79
CA ILE A 611 -42.10 27.07 -24.80
C ILE A 611 -41.64 26.88 -26.23
N ARG A 612 -40.36 27.11 -26.49
CA ARG A 612 -39.72 27.08 -27.81
C ARG A 612 -38.47 26.20 -27.76
N ARG A 613 -37.97 25.87 -28.95
CA ARG A 613 -36.68 25.20 -29.12
C ARG A 613 -35.57 26.01 -28.46
N GLY A 614 -34.69 25.36 -27.70
CA GLY A 614 -33.58 25.98 -26.99
C GLY A 614 -33.91 26.50 -25.58
N ASP A 615 -35.20 26.53 -25.19
CA ASP A 615 -35.58 26.91 -23.82
C ASP A 615 -35.08 25.92 -22.77
N MET A 616 -34.75 26.43 -21.59
CA MET A 616 -34.49 25.65 -20.38
C MET A 616 -35.75 25.55 -19.54
N VAL A 617 -36.28 24.34 -19.35
CA VAL A 617 -37.57 24.11 -18.68
C VAL A 617 -37.34 23.31 -17.40
N GLY A 618 -37.64 23.92 -16.25
CA GLY A 618 -37.60 23.24 -14.96
C GLY A 618 -38.70 22.18 -14.88
N VAL A 619 -38.39 20.98 -14.42
CA VAL A 619 -39.36 19.90 -14.22
C VAL A 619 -39.41 19.53 -12.74
N PHE A 620 -40.54 19.84 -12.11
CA PHE A 620 -40.78 19.68 -10.68
C PHE A 620 -42.07 18.89 -10.45
N LEU A 621 -42.00 17.57 -10.67
CA LEU A 621 -43.16 16.67 -10.72
C LEU A 621 -43.00 15.47 -9.80
N HIS A 622 -44.13 14.89 -9.39
CA HIS A 622 -44.14 13.55 -8.79
C HIS A 622 -43.71 12.47 -9.79
N ARG A 623 -43.27 11.33 -9.28
CA ARG A 623 -42.88 10.16 -10.09
C ARG A 623 -44.11 9.39 -10.55
N THR A 624 -44.91 10.02 -11.40
CA THR A 624 -46.09 9.42 -12.04
C THR A 624 -45.87 9.27 -13.54
N VAL A 625 -46.84 8.68 -14.26
CA VAL A 625 -46.82 8.56 -15.72
C VAL A 625 -46.62 9.92 -16.44
N GLU A 626 -47.02 11.03 -15.82
CA GLU A 626 -46.87 12.37 -16.41
C GLU A 626 -45.41 12.84 -16.45
N LEU A 627 -44.51 12.29 -15.62
CA LEU A 627 -43.10 12.64 -15.61
C LEU A 627 -42.40 12.25 -16.94
N PRO A 628 -42.35 10.97 -17.37
CA PRO A 628 -41.75 10.62 -18.65
C PRO A 628 -42.47 11.27 -19.84
N VAL A 629 -43.80 11.44 -19.78
CA VAL A 629 -44.57 12.17 -20.81
C VAL A 629 -44.06 13.60 -20.96
N THR A 630 -43.89 14.32 -19.85
CA THR A 630 -43.47 15.71 -19.83
C THR A 630 -42.03 15.88 -20.31
N LEU A 631 -41.13 15.01 -19.83
CA LEU A 631 -39.73 15.01 -20.27
C LEU A 631 -39.62 14.77 -21.77
N LEU A 632 -40.30 13.75 -22.30
CA LEU A 632 -40.29 13.45 -23.73
C LEU A 632 -40.94 14.56 -24.56
N ALA A 633 -41.97 15.25 -24.05
CA ALA A 633 -42.57 16.40 -24.72
C ALA A 633 -41.62 17.61 -24.80
N ILE A 634 -40.88 17.91 -23.73
CA ILE A 634 -39.84 18.96 -23.73
C ILE A 634 -38.75 18.63 -24.75
N LEU A 635 -38.22 17.41 -24.68
CA LEU A 635 -37.20 16.92 -25.60
C LEU A 635 -37.68 16.96 -27.07
N ALA A 636 -38.94 16.59 -27.31
CA ALA A 636 -39.59 16.64 -28.61
C ALA A 636 -39.77 18.05 -29.20
N LEU A 637 -39.77 19.10 -28.36
CA LEU A 637 -39.74 20.49 -28.79
C LEU A 637 -38.34 20.98 -29.17
N GLY A 638 -37.31 20.22 -28.81
CA GLY A 638 -35.91 20.67 -28.84
C GLY A 638 -35.59 21.68 -27.74
N ALA A 639 -36.37 21.68 -26.65
CA ALA A 639 -36.05 22.35 -25.39
C ALA A 639 -35.28 21.38 -24.48
N ALA A 640 -34.56 21.91 -23.50
CA ALA A 640 -33.82 21.11 -22.53
C ALA A 640 -34.52 21.14 -21.18
N TYR A 641 -34.62 19.99 -20.50
CA TYR A 641 -35.19 19.96 -19.16
C TYR A 641 -34.11 20.15 -18.09
N VAL A 642 -34.51 20.77 -16.98
CA VAL A 642 -33.70 20.91 -15.77
C VAL A 642 -34.47 20.23 -14.63
N PRO A 643 -34.04 19.05 -14.17
CA PRO A 643 -34.77 18.33 -13.13
C PRO A 643 -34.63 19.08 -11.79
N LEU A 644 -35.75 19.20 -11.07
CA LEU A 644 -35.83 19.83 -9.76
C LEU A 644 -36.43 18.80 -8.77
N ASP A 645 -35.84 18.66 -7.58
CA ASP A 645 -36.31 17.72 -6.56
C ASP A 645 -37.13 18.43 -5.46
N PRO A 646 -38.36 17.97 -5.14
CA PRO A 646 -39.16 18.49 -4.03
C PRO A 646 -38.49 18.44 -2.65
N VAL A 647 -37.49 17.56 -2.48
CA VAL A 647 -36.71 17.47 -1.24
C VAL A 647 -35.70 18.62 -1.11
N PHE A 648 -35.37 19.32 -2.20
CA PHE A 648 -34.44 20.44 -2.13
C PHE A 648 -35.09 21.66 -1.46
N PRO A 649 -34.35 22.37 -0.59
CA PRO A 649 -34.86 23.59 0.01
C PRO A 649 -35.23 24.63 -1.08
N PRO A 650 -36.30 25.43 -0.89
CA PRO A 650 -36.73 26.42 -1.86
C PRO A 650 -35.60 27.38 -2.32
N ALA A 651 -34.70 27.75 -1.42
CA ALA A 651 -33.54 28.60 -1.73
C ALA A 651 -32.54 27.93 -2.70
N ARG A 652 -32.36 26.61 -2.61
CA ARG A 652 -31.53 25.86 -3.57
C ARG A 652 -32.21 25.78 -4.93
N LEU A 653 -33.53 25.51 -4.95
CA LEU A 653 -34.32 25.51 -6.19
C LEU A 653 -34.25 26.85 -6.91
N ALA A 654 -34.36 27.97 -6.18
CA ALA A 654 -34.22 29.32 -6.74
C ALA A 654 -32.82 29.58 -7.33
N ARG A 655 -31.75 29.13 -6.66
CA ARG A 655 -30.37 29.23 -7.18
C ARG A 655 -30.18 28.44 -8.47
N ILE A 656 -30.70 27.20 -8.53
CA ILE A 656 -30.68 26.38 -9.74
C ILE A 656 -31.46 27.06 -10.86
N ALA A 657 -32.69 27.53 -10.57
CA ALA A 657 -33.54 28.20 -11.54
C ALA A 657 -32.87 29.44 -12.15
N LYS A 658 -32.19 30.23 -11.31
CA LYS A 658 -31.42 31.41 -11.73
C LYS A 658 -30.19 31.03 -12.57
N ALA A 659 -29.39 30.06 -12.11
CA ALA A 659 -28.18 29.62 -12.81
C ALA A 659 -28.47 28.96 -14.16
N ALA A 660 -29.62 28.30 -14.29
CA ALA A 660 -30.07 27.67 -15.53
C ALA A 660 -30.79 28.63 -16.49
N HIS A 661 -31.11 29.85 -16.06
CA HIS A 661 -31.95 30.79 -16.80
C HIS A 661 -33.29 30.17 -17.27
N LEU A 662 -34.02 29.51 -16.36
CA LEU A 662 -35.24 28.78 -16.72
C LEU A 662 -36.31 29.70 -17.33
N SER A 663 -36.85 29.30 -18.49
CA SER A 663 -37.98 29.97 -19.15
C SER A 663 -39.30 29.71 -18.43
N ALA A 664 -39.46 28.50 -17.85
CA ALA A 664 -40.61 28.11 -17.06
C ALA A 664 -40.29 26.92 -16.13
N ILE A 665 -41.16 26.67 -15.15
CA ILE A 665 -41.17 25.47 -14.31
C ILE A 665 -42.49 24.74 -14.48
N LEU A 666 -42.44 23.49 -14.88
CA LEU A 666 -43.60 22.60 -14.96
C LEU A 666 -43.78 21.88 -13.62
N THR A 667 -44.96 22.01 -13.03
CA THR A 667 -45.30 21.36 -11.75
C THR A 667 -46.77 20.94 -11.67
N GLN A 668 -47.18 20.37 -10.53
CA GLN A 668 -48.56 19.99 -10.22
C GLN A 668 -49.12 20.92 -9.13
N GLN A 669 -50.44 21.07 -9.06
CA GLN A 669 -51.11 22.00 -8.14
C GLN A 669 -50.73 21.78 -6.68
N ASP A 670 -50.56 20.53 -6.27
CA ASP A 670 -50.21 20.14 -4.91
C ASP A 670 -48.74 20.42 -4.57
N LEU A 671 -47.85 20.58 -5.55
CA LEU A 671 -46.42 20.84 -5.33
C LEU A 671 -46.05 22.34 -5.29
N ILE A 672 -46.96 23.24 -5.68
CA ILE A 672 -46.68 24.68 -5.77
C ILE A 672 -46.12 25.26 -4.45
N HIS A 673 -46.63 24.79 -3.31
CA HIS A 673 -46.26 25.32 -1.99
C HIS A 673 -44.80 25.04 -1.61
N ALA A 674 -44.13 24.09 -2.27
CA ALA A 674 -42.72 23.78 -2.06
C ALA A 674 -41.77 24.69 -2.86
N LEU A 675 -42.31 25.51 -3.78
CA LEU A 675 -41.53 26.48 -4.55
C LEU A 675 -41.41 27.82 -3.79
N ALA A 676 -40.29 28.52 -3.97
CA ALA A 676 -40.11 29.86 -3.44
C ALA A 676 -41.07 30.87 -4.11
N GLN A 677 -41.34 32.01 -3.47
CA GLN A 677 -42.18 33.05 -4.06
C GLN A 677 -41.55 33.69 -5.31
N GLU A 678 -40.22 33.77 -5.37
CA GLU A 678 -39.45 34.34 -6.48
C GLU A 678 -38.99 33.27 -7.47
N MET A 679 -39.93 32.54 -8.07
CA MET A 679 -39.64 31.55 -9.10
C MET A 679 -39.99 32.08 -10.50
N PRO A 680 -39.32 31.58 -11.57
CA PRO A 680 -39.74 31.80 -12.94
C PRO A 680 -41.17 31.33 -13.18
N ARG A 681 -41.72 31.66 -14.36
CA ARG A 681 -43.10 31.32 -14.74
C ARG A 681 -43.44 29.84 -14.44
N VAL A 682 -44.41 29.60 -13.55
CA VAL A 682 -44.86 28.25 -13.17
C VAL A 682 -46.06 27.85 -14.04
N LEU A 683 -46.02 26.63 -14.57
CA LEU A 683 -47.04 26.03 -15.44
C LEU A 683 -47.51 24.71 -14.84
N LEU A 684 -48.83 24.51 -14.77
CA LEU A 684 -49.45 23.37 -14.08
C LEU A 684 -49.81 22.25 -15.06
N VAL A 685 -49.16 21.09 -14.92
CA VAL A 685 -49.35 19.96 -15.85
C VAL A 685 -50.69 19.25 -15.70
N ASP A 686 -51.34 19.38 -14.54
CA ASP A 686 -52.67 18.84 -14.21
C ASP A 686 -53.81 19.77 -14.66
N ALA A 687 -53.57 21.08 -14.71
CA ALA A 687 -54.48 22.04 -15.34
C ALA A 687 -54.46 21.96 -16.88
N LEU A 688 -53.33 21.52 -17.44
CA LEU A 688 -53.13 21.27 -18.86
C LEU A 688 -53.77 19.94 -19.25
N GLY A 689 -54.99 20.01 -19.80
CA GLY A 689 -55.80 18.86 -20.22
C GLY A 689 -57.27 18.91 -19.77
N ALA A 690 -57.65 19.82 -18.87
CA ALA A 690 -59.02 19.96 -18.38
C ALA A 690 -59.97 20.73 -19.32
N GLY A 691 -59.45 21.36 -20.39
CA GLY A 691 -60.23 22.22 -21.27
C GLY A 691 -59.95 22.00 -22.76
N GLN A 692 -60.47 20.91 -23.33
CA GLN A 692 -61.13 20.87 -24.65
C GLN A 692 -61.52 19.43 -25.09
N SER A 693 -62.83 19.19 -25.03
CA SER A 693 -63.70 18.42 -25.95
C SER A 693 -63.23 17.11 -26.59
N GLN A 694 -64.01 16.06 -26.28
CA GLN A 694 -64.20 14.81 -27.02
C GLN A 694 -64.86 15.01 -28.41
N THR A 695 -64.29 15.80 -29.30
CA THR A 695 -64.80 15.93 -30.68
C THR A 695 -63.83 15.33 -31.69
N GLY A 696 -64.04 14.03 -31.96
CA GLY A 696 -63.80 13.37 -33.24
C GLY A 696 -62.44 13.53 -33.89
N ALA A 697 -61.43 12.80 -33.41
CA ALA A 697 -60.25 12.48 -34.22
C ALA A 697 -60.38 11.06 -34.79
N SER A 698 -60.95 10.98 -35.99
CA SER A 698 -61.01 9.76 -36.79
C SER A 698 -59.60 9.31 -37.18
N GLY A 699 -59.10 8.19 -36.62
CA GLY A 699 -58.18 7.22 -37.25
C GLY A 699 -56.92 7.68 -38.04
N LYS A 700 -56.55 8.97 -38.05
CA LYS A 700 -55.48 9.57 -38.87
C LYS A 700 -54.43 10.34 -38.06
N ASP A 701 -54.50 10.33 -36.72
CA ASP A 701 -53.66 11.15 -35.84
C ASP A 701 -52.23 10.63 -35.61
N PHE A 702 -51.81 9.56 -36.28
CA PHE A 702 -50.43 9.06 -36.18
C PHE A 702 -49.39 9.98 -36.86
N ASP A 703 -49.82 10.88 -37.76
CA ASP A 703 -48.90 11.85 -38.40
C ASP A 703 -48.47 12.99 -37.44
N ALA A 704 -49.13 13.17 -36.29
CA ALA A 704 -48.86 14.27 -35.35
C ALA A 704 -47.64 14.07 -34.41
N ILE A 705 -47.06 12.86 -34.36
CA ILE A 705 -45.90 12.54 -33.50
C ILE A 705 -44.58 12.67 -34.26
N ARG A 706 -44.57 13.14 -35.51
CA ARG A 706 -43.32 13.34 -36.26
C ARG A 706 -42.44 14.37 -35.56
N PHE A 707 -41.39 13.89 -34.90
CA PHE A 707 -40.38 14.76 -34.33
C PHE A 707 -39.44 15.19 -35.45
N GLY A 708 -39.28 16.51 -35.64
CA GLY A 708 -38.32 17.05 -36.59
C GLY A 708 -36.90 16.64 -36.21
N ALA A 709 -36.01 16.58 -37.20
CA ALA A 709 -34.59 16.34 -36.90
C ALA A 709 -34.07 17.45 -35.99
N LEU A 710 -33.39 17.05 -34.90
CA LEU A 710 -32.70 17.96 -34.00
C LEU A 710 -31.23 18.07 -34.44
N GLU A 711 -30.63 19.24 -34.21
CA GLU A 711 -29.18 19.38 -34.38
C GLU A 711 -28.46 18.62 -33.26
N PRO A 712 -27.32 17.97 -33.52
CA PRO A 712 -26.64 17.09 -32.54
C PRO A 712 -26.26 17.78 -31.22
N ASP A 713 -25.95 19.08 -31.30
CA ASP A 713 -25.56 19.95 -30.20
C ASP A 713 -26.76 20.51 -29.41
N THR A 714 -28.00 20.25 -29.86
CA THR A 714 -29.20 20.63 -29.12
C THR A 714 -29.17 19.97 -27.74
N LEU A 715 -29.30 20.77 -26.68
CA LEU A 715 -29.29 20.28 -25.30
C LEU A 715 -30.53 19.45 -25.01
N ALA A 716 -30.33 18.31 -24.36
CA ALA A 716 -31.40 17.46 -23.84
C ALA A 716 -31.73 17.82 -22.39
N TYR A 717 -30.71 17.96 -21.55
CA TYR A 717 -30.89 18.35 -20.16
C TYR A 717 -29.68 19.04 -19.55
N VAL A 718 -29.90 19.73 -18.44
CA VAL A 718 -28.85 20.25 -17.56
C VAL A 718 -29.08 19.74 -16.14
N VAL A 719 -28.13 18.96 -15.61
CA VAL A 719 -28.15 18.51 -14.22
C VAL A 719 -27.17 19.34 -13.40
N PHE A 720 -27.60 19.82 -12.24
CA PHE A 720 -26.78 20.63 -11.36
C PHE A 720 -26.12 19.81 -10.27
N THR A 721 -24.78 19.90 -10.22
CA THR A 721 -23.97 19.33 -9.14
C THR A 721 -23.57 20.42 -8.13
N SER A 722 -23.17 19.98 -6.95
CA SER A 722 -22.56 20.82 -5.90
C SER A 722 -21.35 21.57 -6.47
N GLY A 723 -21.11 22.82 -6.04
CA GLY A 723 -20.00 23.65 -6.56
C GLY A 723 -19.05 24.13 -5.46
N THR A 724 -17.75 24.13 -5.72
CA THR A 724 -16.70 24.51 -4.74
C THR A 724 -16.84 25.95 -4.20
N THR A 725 -17.47 26.85 -4.96
CA THR A 725 -17.71 28.26 -4.59
C THR A 725 -19.09 28.51 -3.97
N GLY A 726 -19.88 27.46 -3.73
CA GLY A 726 -21.26 27.58 -3.26
C GLY A 726 -22.30 27.83 -4.36
N THR A 727 -21.89 28.07 -5.61
CA THR A 727 -22.79 28.16 -6.77
C THR A 727 -22.89 26.80 -7.48
N PRO A 728 -24.10 26.23 -7.66
CA PRO A 728 -24.27 24.96 -8.36
C PRO A 728 -23.68 24.96 -9.78
N LYS A 729 -23.01 23.87 -10.18
CA LYS A 729 -22.42 23.71 -11.52
C LYS A 729 -23.40 22.92 -12.41
N GLY A 730 -23.91 23.55 -13.47
CA GLY A 730 -24.84 22.88 -14.39
C GLY A 730 -24.09 22.14 -15.49
N VAL A 731 -24.15 20.81 -15.52
CA VAL A 731 -23.56 20.01 -16.61
C VAL A 731 -24.55 19.90 -17.75
N ALA A 732 -24.21 20.47 -18.92
CA ALA A 732 -25.08 20.54 -20.08
C ALA A 732 -24.90 19.34 -21.01
N VAL A 733 -25.90 18.47 -21.12
CA VAL A 733 -25.86 17.25 -21.92
C VAL A 733 -26.68 17.43 -23.19
N SER A 734 -26.09 17.10 -24.34
CA SER A 734 -26.76 17.16 -25.65
C SER A 734 -27.59 15.91 -25.93
N HIS A 735 -28.51 16.03 -26.89
CA HIS A 735 -29.22 14.89 -27.43
C HIS A 735 -28.28 13.83 -28.00
N ALA A 736 -27.23 14.24 -28.73
CA ALA A 736 -26.28 13.28 -29.30
C ALA A 736 -25.56 12.47 -28.22
N ALA A 737 -25.13 13.11 -27.13
CA ALA A 737 -24.46 12.41 -26.03
C ALA A 737 -25.39 11.44 -25.30
N LEU A 738 -26.61 11.86 -24.99
CA LEU A 738 -27.62 11.01 -24.36
C LEU A 738 -28.02 9.82 -25.24
N SER A 739 -28.28 10.06 -26.53
CA SER A 739 -28.61 9.01 -27.48
C SER A 739 -27.46 8.02 -27.68
N ASN A 740 -26.22 8.50 -27.71
CA ASN A 740 -25.06 7.62 -27.79
C ASN A 740 -25.01 6.65 -26.61
N LEU A 741 -25.17 7.15 -25.39
CA LEU A 741 -25.24 6.31 -24.20
C LEU A 741 -26.35 5.27 -24.31
N LEU A 742 -27.59 5.70 -24.54
CA LEU A 742 -28.76 4.82 -24.49
C LEU A 742 -28.66 3.69 -25.51
N LEU A 743 -28.24 4.00 -26.75
CA LEU A 743 -28.04 3.00 -27.79
C LEU A 743 -26.86 2.08 -27.47
N SER A 744 -25.78 2.60 -26.88
CA SER A 744 -24.66 1.77 -26.42
C SER A 744 -25.08 0.78 -25.34
N MET A 745 -25.92 1.21 -24.39
CA MET A 745 -26.48 0.35 -23.34
C MET A 745 -27.42 -0.71 -23.91
N ALA A 746 -28.27 -0.33 -24.87
CA ALA A 746 -29.16 -1.25 -25.57
C ALA A 746 -28.39 -2.35 -26.33
N GLU A 747 -27.22 -2.02 -26.90
CA GLU A 747 -26.37 -2.97 -27.62
C GLU A 747 -25.50 -3.83 -26.69
N ALA A 748 -25.03 -3.27 -25.57
CA ALA A 748 -24.06 -3.92 -24.70
C ALA A 748 -24.70 -4.83 -23.64
N LEU A 749 -25.88 -4.47 -23.14
CA LEU A 749 -26.62 -5.27 -22.16
C LEU A 749 -27.50 -6.30 -22.87
N PRO A 750 -27.73 -7.49 -22.27
CA PRO A 750 -28.72 -8.44 -22.77
C PRO A 750 -30.14 -7.95 -22.46
N PHE A 751 -30.52 -6.82 -23.06
CA PHE A 751 -31.76 -6.07 -22.88
C PHE A 751 -32.62 -6.15 -24.15
N SER A 752 -33.93 -6.29 -23.99
CA SER A 752 -34.90 -6.50 -25.08
C SER A 752 -36.24 -5.85 -24.78
N GLU A 753 -37.16 -5.88 -25.74
CA GLU A 753 -38.53 -5.41 -25.56
C GLU A 753 -39.29 -6.20 -24.49
N GLN A 754 -38.85 -7.41 -24.13
CA GLN A 754 -39.46 -8.23 -23.07
C GLN A 754 -39.08 -7.82 -21.67
N ASP A 755 -38.09 -6.94 -21.52
CA ASP A 755 -37.60 -6.54 -20.22
C ASP A 755 -38.51 -5.54 -19.52
N ARG A 756 -38.36 -5.51 -18.19
CA ARG A 756 -38.97 -4.53 -17.31
C ARG A 756 -37.89 -3.91 -16.45
N LEU A 757 -37.66 -2.61 -16.63
CA LEU A 757 -36.67 -1.85 -15.88
C LEU A 757 -37.37 -1.03 -14.80
N SER A 758 -37.02 -1.26 -13.53
CA SER A 758 -37.50 -0.44 -12.41
C SER A 758 -36.66 0.83 -12.24
N SER A 759 -37.29 1.99 -12.38
CA SER A 759 -36.66 3.28 -12.12
C SER A 759 -36.81 3.67 -10.66
N VAL A 760 -35.69 3.68 -9.95
CA VAL A 760 -35.62 3.98 -8.51
C VAL A 760 -34.84 5.26 -8.22
N THR A 761 -34.05 5.76 -9.16
CA THR A 761 -33.11 6.88 -8.94
C THR A 761 -33.70 8.26 -9.19
N THR A 762 -33.56 9.21 -8.25
CA THR A 762 -34.11 10.57 -8.41
C THR A 762 -33.71 11.24 -9.73
N ILE A 763 -34.64 11.97 -10.35
CA ILE A 763 -34.43 12.63 -11.66
C ILE A 763 -33.37 13.73 -11.63
N THR A 764 -32.99 14.23 -10.45
CA THR A 764 -31.88 15.17 -10.30
C THR A 764 -30.52 14.52 -10.40
N PHE A 765 -30.48 13.19 -10.51
CA PHE A 765 -29.29 12.44 -10.84
C PHE A 765 -29.39 11.94 -12.28
N ASP A 766 -28.32 12.10 -13.04
CA ASP A 766 -28.26 11.78 -14.47
C ASP A 766 -28.55 10.29 -14.74
N ILE A 767 -28.16 9.40 -13.83
CA ILE A 767 -28.52 7.96 -13.82
C ILE A 767 -30.00 7.70 -14.14
N ALA A 768 -30.90 8.56 -13.65
CA ALA A 768 -32.33 8.41 -13.88
C ALA A 768 -32.73 8.52 -15.35
N ALA A 769 -32.00 9.28 -16.17
CA ALA A 769 -32.30 9.40 -17.59
C ALA A 769 -32.09 8.07 -18.33
N LEU A 770 -31.13 7.25 -17.91
CA LEU A 770 -31.00 5.88 -18.43
C LEU A 770 -32.23 5.06 -18.04
N GLU A 771 -32.61 5.07 -16.76
CA GLU A 771 -33.75 4.28 -16.27
C GLU A 771 -35.04 4.66 -16.99
N LEU A 772 -35.26 5.95 -17.26
CA LEU A 772 -36.47 6.45 -17.90
C LEU A 772 -36.50 6.16 -19.41
N PHE A 773 -35.39 6.34 -20.12
CA PHE A 773 -35.40 6.35 -21.59
C PHE A 773 -34.96 5.03 -22.23
N LEU A 774 -34.04 4.27 -21.60
CA LEU A 774 -33.56 2.99 -22.15
C LEU A 774 -34.69 1.99 -22.43
N PRO A 775 -35.64 1.72 -21.49
CA PRO A 775 -36.73 0.81 -21.78
C PRO A 775 -37.63 1.35 -22.91
N LEU A 776 -37.87 2.67 -22.91
CA LEU A 776 -38.79 3.29 -23.84
C LEU A 776 -38.30 3.24 -25.29
N ILE A 777 -37.00 3.41 -25.55
CA ILE A 777 -36.46 3.31 -26.92
C ILE A 777 -36.43 1.87 -27.46
N ASN A 778 -36.53 0.86 -26.59
CA ASN A 778 -36.37 -0.56 -26.92
C ASN A 778 -37.70 -1.35 -26.92
N GLY A 779 -38.85 -0.71 -26.69
CA GLY A 779 -40.14 -1.42 -26.63
C GLY A 779 -40.42 -2.12 -25.29
N ALA A 780 -39.58 -1.88 -24.28
CA ALA A 780 -39.63 -2.50 -22.96
C ALA A 780 -40.50 -1.72 -21.98
N GLU A 781 -40.84 -2.34 -20.85
CA GLU A 781 -41.68 -1.74 -19.82
C GLU A 781 -40.85 -0.92 -18.82
N LEU A 782 -41.14 0.38 -18.69
CA LEU A 782 -40.66 1.23 -17.60
C LEU A 782 -41.55 1.04 -16.37
N ASP A 783 -41.01 0.46 -15.31
CA ASP A 783 -41.64 0.41 -13.99
C ASP A 783 -41.20 1.60 -13.16
N LEU A 784 -42.07 2.61 -13.05
CA LEU A 784 -41.78 3.86 -12.35
C LEU A 784 -42.11 3.72 -10.86
N VAL A 785 -41.08 3.49 -10.05
CA VAL A 785 -41.22 3.28 -8.61
C VAL A 785 -41.45 4.62 -7.91
N ALA A 786 -42.50 4.68 -7.09
CA ALA A 786 -42.80 5.85 -6.27
C ALA A 786 -41.60 6.18 -5.36
N ARG A 787 -41.41 7.47 -5.06
CA ARG A 787 -40.21 7.93 -4.32
C ARG A 787 -40.15 7.35 -2.91
N ASP A 788 -41.25 7.43 -2.18
CA ASP A 788 -41.40 6.88 -0.83
C ASP A 788 -41.17 5.36 -0.78
N VAL A 789 -41.54 4.65 -1.85
CA VAL A 789 -41.23 3.22 -2.01
C VAL A 789 -39.74 3.00 -2.28
N ALA A 790 -39.13 3.74 -3.21
CA ALA A 790 -37.70 3.61 -3.53
C ALA A 790 -36.80 3.96 -2.34
N ASP A 791 -37.22 4.94 -1.55
CA ASP A 791 -36.56 5.41 -0.33
C ASP A 791 -36.97 4.58 0.90
N ASP A 792 -37.70 3.47 0.78
CA ASP A 792 -37.99 2.55 1.89
C ASP A 792 -37.57 1.12 1.53
N ALA A 793 -36.79 0.47 2.39
CA ALA A 793 -36.17 -0.78 2.00
C ALA A 793 -37.14 -1.96 2.05
N MET A 794 -38.12 -1.92 2.95
CA MET A 794 -39.17 -2.93 3.01
C MET A 794 -40.18 -2.73 1.88
N ALA A 795 -40.59 -1.49 1.63
CA ALA A 795 -41.50 -1.17 0.55
C ALA A 795 -40.87 -1.49 -0.82
N LEU A 796 -39.60 -1.11 -1.04
CA LEU A 796 -38.88 -1.45 -2.26
C LEU A 796 -38.76 -2.97 -2.42
N ARG A 797 -38.41 -3.70 -1.36
CA ARG A 797 -38.36 -5.18 -1.41
C ARG A 797 -39.71 -5.77 -1.82
N GLN A 798 -40.79 -5.35 -1.19
CA GLN A 798 -42.15 -5.81 -1.50
C GLN A 798 -42.55 -5.46 -2.94
N HIS A 799 -42.21 -4.26 -3.41
CA HIS A 799 -42.43 -3.84 -4.80
C HIS A 799 -41.69 -4.75 -5.78
N LEU A 800 -40.40 -5.02 -5.53
CA LEU A 800 -39.60 -5.91 -6.38
C LEU A 800 -40.09 -7.36 -6.36
N GLU A 801 -40.59 -7.84 -5.22
CA GLU A 801 -41.21 -9.18 -5.10
C GLU A 801 -42.53 -9.28 -5.88
N ALA A 802 -43.34 -8.22 -5.87
CA ALA A 802 -44.62 -8.16 -6.57
C ALA A 802 -44.45 -7.95 -8.09
N VAL A 803 -43.63 -6.99 -8.48
CA VAL A 803 -43.43 -6.58 -9.88
C VAL A 803 -42.42 -7.48 -10.59
N ARG A 804 -41.47 -8.08 -9.87
CA ARG A 804 -40.40 -8.95 -10.40
C ARG A 804 -39.72 -8.37 -11.66
N PRO A 805 -39.18 -7.14 -11.60
CA PRO A 805 -38.51 -6.54 -12.74
C PRO A 805 -37.31 -7.39 -13.19
N SER A 806 -37.05 -7.40 -14.50
CA SER A 806 -35.92 -8.12 -15.08
C SER A 806 -34.64 -7.28 -15.09
N VAL A 807 -34.73 -5.97 -14.86
CA VAL A 807 -33.57 -5.08 -14.76
C VAL A 807 -33.80 -4.06 -13.65
N MET A 808 -32.77 -3.81 -12.85
CA MET A 808 -32.75 -2.71 -11.89
C MET A 808 -31.36 -2.10 -11.84
N GLN A 809 -31.32 -0.78 -11.82
CA GLN A 809 -30.11 -0.01 -11.60
C GLN A 809 -30.17 0.62 -10.22
N ALA A 810 -29.06 0.57 -9.48
CA ALA A 810 -28.97 1.15 -8.14
C ALA A 810 -27.50 1.43 -7.77
N THR A 811 -27.32 2.30 -6.79
CA THR A 811 -26.00 2.54 -6.17
C THR A 811 -25.62 1.38 -5.25
N PRO A 812 -24.32 1.16 -4.96
CA PRO A 812 -23.89 0.21 -3.93
C PRO A 812 -24.65 0.36 -2.60
N ALA A 813 -24.85 1.60 -2.13
CA ALA A 813 -25.64 1.88 -0.93
C ALA A 813 -27.10 1.37 -1.03
N THR A 814 -27.78 1.59 -2.16
CA THR A 814 -29.16 1.11 -2.39
C THR A 814 -29.24 -0.42 -2.42
N TRP A 815 -28.25 -1.08 -3.02
CA TRP A 815 -28.18 -2.55 -3.04
C TRP A 815 -27.98 -3.12 -1.63
N GLN A 816 -27.06 -2.55 -0.85
CA GLN A 816 -26.83 -2.94 0.55
C GLN A 816 -28.09 -2.74 1.40
N MET A 817 -28.77 -1.61 1.22
CA MET A 817 -30.03 -1.29 1.88
C MET A 817 -31.10 -2.37 1.62
N LEU A 818 -31.24 -2.80 0.36
CA LEU A 818 -32.19 -3.82 -0.05
C LEU A 818 -31.83 -5.22 0.50
N ILE A 819 -30.56 -5.60 0.46
CA ILE A 819 -30.03 -6.85 1.03
C ILE A 819 -30.28 -6.88 2.55
N ALA A 820 -30.03 -5.77 3.25
CA ALA A 820 -30.26 -5.65 4.69
C ALA A 820 -31.74 -5.75 5.07
N ALA A 821 -32.66 -5.34 4.19
CA ALA A 821 -34.09 -5.54 4.34
C ALA A 821 -34.54 -6.99 4.05
N GLY A 822 -33.60 -7.92 3.81
CA GLY A 822 -33.87 -9.34 3.63
C GLY A 822 -34.25 -9.75 2.22
N TRP A 823 -33.96 -8.92 1.20
CA TRP A 823 -34.16 -9.29 -0.20
C TRP A 823 -33.29 -10.50 -0.58
N GLN A 824 -33.93 -11.61 -0.97
CA GLN A 824 -33.23 -12.87 -1.26
C GLN A 824 -32.60 -12.91 -2.66
N GLY A 825 -32.84 -11.91 -3.51
CA GLY A 825 -32.39 -11.90 -4.89
C GLY A 825 -33.50 -12.19 -5.90
N ASN A 826 -33.17 -12.00 -7.18
CA ASN A 826 -33.99 -12.41 -8.32
C ASN A 826 -33.06 -12.94 -9.42
N HIS A 827 -32.93 -14.26 -9.54
CA HIS A 827 -32.04 -14.90 -10.52
C HIS A 827 -32.40 -14.66 -12.00
N ALA A 828 -33.53 -14.00 -12.28
CA ALA A 828 -33.87 -13.53 -13.63
C ALA A 828 -33.43 -12.08 -13.89
N MET A 829 -33.03 -11.33 -12.86
CA MET A 829 -32.74 -9.89 -12.93
C MET A 829 -31.31 -9.61 -13.40
N LEU A 830 -31.14 -8.57 -14.20
CA LEU A 830 -29.87 -7.89 -14.44
C LEU A 830 -29.72 -6.75 -13.42
N ALA A 831 -28.65 -6.79 -12.61
CA ALA A 831 -28.33 -5.73 -11.66
C ALA A 831 -27.28 -4.80 -12.26
N LEU A 832 -27.61 -3.51 -12.39
CA LEU A 832 -26.65 -2.48 -12.76
C LEU A 832 -26.25 -1.73 -11.49
N CYS A 833 -24.98 -1.72 -11.16
CA CYS A 833 -24.43 -1.15 -9.93
C CYS A 833 -23.41 -0.08 -10.27
N GLY A 834 -23.60 1.15 -9.82
CA GLY A 834 -22.67 2.22 -10.13
C GLY A 834 -22.93 3.51 -9.40
N GLY A 835 -22.02 4.47 -9.54
CA GLY A 835 -22.13 5.77 -8.89
C GLY A 835 -21.40 5.84 -7.54
N GLU A 836 -20.82 4.75 -7.05
CA GLU A 836 -19.90 4.72 -5.90
C GLU A 836 -18.86 3.61 -6.12
N LYS A 837 -17.83 3.54 -5.26
CA LYS A 837 -16.90 2.41 -5.27
C LYS A 837 -17.64 1.14 -4.85
N LEU A 838 -17.60 0.11 -5.69
CA LEU A 838 -18.13 -1.21 -5.38
C LEU A 838 -17.14 -2.00 -4.49
N SER A 839 -17.62 -2.58 -3.39
CA SER A 839 -16.82 -3.47 -2.54
C SER A 839 -16.87 -4.92 -3.01
N GLY A 840 -15.83 -5.71 -2.70
CA GLY A 840 -15.76 -7.16 -2.97
C GLY A 840 -16.97 -7.91 -2.43
N ASP A 841 -17.24 -7.76 -1.13
CA ASP A 841 -18.37 -8.44 -0.46
C ASP A 841 -19.72 -8.17 -1.13
N LEU A 842 -19.95 -6.93 -1.60
CA LEU A 842 -21.20 -6.59 -2.28
C LEU A 842 -21.24 -7.18 -3.70
N ALA A 843 -20.11 -7.18 -4.40
CA ALA A 843 -19.97 -7.80 -5.71
C ALA A 843 -20.30 -9.30 -5.65
N ASP A 844 -19.75 -10.03 -4.68
CA ASP A 844 -20.01 -11.47 -4.47
C ASP A 844 -21.46 -11.74 -4.05
N THR A 845 -22.03 -10.88 -3.21
CA THR A 845 -23.42 -11.01 -2.78
C THR A 845 -24.38 -10.76 -3.95
N LEU A 846 -24.11 -9.78 -4.81
CA LEU A 846 -24.96 -9.50 -5.97
C LEU A 846 -24.81 -10.59 -7.03
N SER A 847 -23.58 -11.02 -7.37
CA SER A 847 -23.34 -12.03 -8.38
C SER A 847 -24.03 -13.37 -8.07
N SER A 848 -24.17 -13.72 -6.78
CA SER A 848 -24.89 -14.91 -6.33
C SER A 848 -26.42 -14.78 -6.29
N ARG A 849 -26.98 -13.55 -6.30
CA ARG A 849 -28.43 -13.28 -6.12
C ARG A 849 -29.17 -12.90 -7.40
N VAL A 850 -28.46 -12.59 -8.48
CA VAL A 850 -29.05 -12.12 -9.73
C VAL A 850 -28.56 -12.90 -10.95
N LYS A 851 -29.17 -12.69 -12.13
CA LYS A 851 -28.76 -13.33 -13.39
C LYS A 851 -27.36 -12.89 -13.81
N ALA A 852 -27.10 -11.59 -13.71
CA ALA A 852 -25.82 -10.96 -13.97
C ALA A 852 -25.79 -9.60 -13.27
N ALA A 853 -24.66 -9.27 -12.66
CA ALA A 853 -24.40 -7.95 -12.08
C ALA A 853 -23.34 -7.22 -12.91
N TRP A 854 -23.47 -5.91 -13.05
CA TRP A 854 -22.56 -5.05 -13.82
C TRP A 854 -22.12 -3.87 -12.98
N ASN A 855 -20.81 -3.61 -12.94
CA ASN A 855 -20.23 -2.41 -12.37
C ASN A 855 -20.18 -1.31 -13.43
N MET A 856 -20.81 -0.18 -13.18
CA MET A 856 -20.99 0.92 -14.12
C MET A 856 -20.16 2.12 -13.67
N TYR A 857 -19.45 2.74 -14.61
CA TYR A 857 -18.59 3.89 -14.31
C TYR A 857 -18.80 5.02 -15.32
N GLY A 858 -18.89 6.23 -14.78
CA GLY A 858 -19.02 7.46 -15.55
C GLY A 858 -19.20 8.67 -14.62
N PRO A 859 -18.50 9.79 -14.89
CA PRO A 859 -18.87 11.09 -14.35
C PRO A 859 -20.02 11.73 -15.14
N THR A 860 -20.72 12.68 -14.51
CA THR A 860 -21.83 13.40 -15.17
C THR A 860 -21.38 14.18 -16.41
N GLU A 861 -20.14 14.66 -16.41
CA GLU A 861 -19.54 15.38 -17.54
C GLU A 861 -19.33 14.52 -18.80
N THR A 862 -19.46 13.20 -18.69
CA THR A 862 -19.35 12.24 -19.81
C THR A 862 -20.64 11.44 -20.02
N THR A 863 -21.76 11.99 -19.54
CA THR A 863 -23.12 11.48 -19.72
C THR A 863 -23.33 10.10 -19.11
N ILE A 864 -23.54 10.09 -17.78
CA ILE A 864 -24.02 8.95 -16.99
C ILE A 864 -22.98 7.82 -16.89
N TRP A 865 -22.83 6.99 -17.93
CA TRP A 865 -21.90 5.86 -17.96
C TRP A 865 -21.00 5.94 -19.19
N SER A 866 -19.71 5.77 -18.97
CA SER A 866 -18.69 5.74 -20.02
C SER A 866 -18.06 4.37 -20.18
N SER A 867 -18.19 3.50 -19.17
CA SER A 867 -17.77 2.10 -19.21
C SER A 867 -18.65 1.22 -18.34
N MET A 868 -18.54 -0.08 -18.57
CA MET A 868 -19.22 -1.12 -17.80
C MET A 868 -18.37 -2.39 -17.73
N ALA A 869 -18.36 -3.05 -16.57
CA ALA A 869 -17.73 -4.34 -16.34
C ALA A 869 -18.75 -5.34 -15.83
N ARG A 870 -18.71 -6.58 -16.32
CA ARG A 870 -19.48 -7.65 -15.70
C ARG A 870 -18.82 -8.03 -14.39
N ILE A 871 -19.62 -8.19 -13.35
CA ILE A 871 -19.17 -8.63 -12.04
C ILE A 871 -19.20 -10.17 -12.01
N TRP A 872 -18.07 -10.75 -11.66
CA TRP A 872 -17.91 -12.17 -11.38
C TRP A 872 -17.47 -12.32 -9.93
N ALA A 873 -17.92 -13.39 -9.27
CA ALA A 873 -17.46 -13.69 -7.91
C ALA A 873 -15.96 -13.99 -7.92
N ASP A 874 -15.26 -13.58 -6.86
CA ASP A 874 -13.82 -13.83 -6.66
C ASP A 874 -12.88 -13.22 -7.72
N GLU A 875 -13.37 -12.36 -8.63
CA GLU A 875 -12.56 -11.62 -9.60
C GLU A 875 -12.30 -10.16 -9.15
N ALA A 876 -11.21 -9.56 -9.67
CA ALA A 876 -10.89 -8.17 -9.39
C ALA A 876 -11.97 -7.22 -9.93
N ILE A 877 -12.39 -6.26 -9.10
CA ILE A 877 -13.39 -5.26 -9.49
C ILE A 877 -12.75 -4.23 -10.43
N THR A 878 -13.15 -4.26 -11.70
CA THR A 878 -12.77 -3.28 -12.72
C THR A 878 -13.94 -2.34 -13.05
N ILE A 879 -13.65 -1.21 -13.71
CA ILE A 879 -14.66 -0.34 -14.33
C ILE A 879 -14.90 -0.69 -15.81
N GLY A 880 -14.20 -1.71 -16.30
CA GLY A 880 -14.46 -2.34 -17.59
C GLY A 880 -13.86 -1.60 -18.77
N ARG A 881 -14.48 -1.77 -19.94
CA ARG A 881 -14.11 -1.11 -21.21
C ARG A 881 -15.05 0.04 -21.56
N PRO A 882 -14.58 1.03 -22.34
CA PRO A 882 -15.42 2.11 -22.83
C PRO A 882 -16.62 1.59 -23.63
N ILE A 883 -17.77 2.25 -23.48
CA ILE A 883 -18.96 2.01 -24.29
C ILE A 883 -18.77 2.56 -25.71
N ALA A 884 -19.69 2.30 -26.64
CA ALA A 884 -19.52 2.76 -28.03
C ALA A 884 -19.31 4.28 -28.14
N ASN A 885 -18.49 4.68 -29.12
CA ASN A 885 -18.06 6.05 -29.38
C ASN A 885 -17.41 6.77 -28.18
N THR A 886 -16.85 6.02 -27.23
CA THR A 886 -16.17 6.57 -26.04
C THR A 886 -14.71 6.18 -26.05
N GLN A 887 -13.84 7.09 -25.65
CA GLN A 887 -12.40 6.87 -25.56
C GLN A 887 -11.93 7.01 -24.11
N PHE A 888 -11.16 6.04 -23.60
CA PHE A 888 -10.42 6.15 -22.35
C PHE A 888 -8.94 6.29 -22.64
N LEU A 889 -8.33 7.38 -22.18
CA LEU A 889 -6.90 7.61 -22.26
C LEU A 889 -6.35 7.69 -20.84
N ILE A 890 -5.33 6.88 -20.55
CA ILE A 890 -4.62 6.92 -19.28
C ILE A 890 -3.30 7.61 -19.55
N LEU A 891 -3.15 8.82 -19.02
CA LEU A 891 -2.05 9.73 -19.33
C LEU A 891 -1.24 10.11 -18.09
N ASP A 892 0.02 10.47 -18.30
CA ASP A 892 0.87 11.12 -17.28
C ASP A 892 0.71 12.65 -17.28
N ASP A 893 1.44 13.37 -16.41
CA ASP A 893 1.37 14.84 -16.34
C ASP A 893 1.96 15.53 -17.58
N ALA A 894 2.71 14.80 -18.41
CA ALA A 894 3.22 15.27 -19.70
C ALA A 894 2.26 14.96 -20.86
N MET A 895 1.05 14.46 -20.57
CA MET A 895 0.02 14.09 -21.54
C MET A 895 0.43 12.97 -22.50
N GLN A 896 1.33 12.07 -22.08
CA GLN A 896 1.75 10.88 -22.84
C GLN A 896 0.90 9.66 -22.48
N LEU A 897 0.66 8.76 -23.44
CA LEU A 897 -0.05 7.50 -23.19
C LEU A 897 0.76 6.56 -22.31
N LEU A 898 0.06 5.91 -21.39
CA LEU A 898 0.63 4.93 -20.49
C LEU A 898 0.21 3.51 -20.89
N PRO A 899 1.15 2.55 -20.90
CA PRO A 899 0.83 1.15 -21.19
C PRO A 899 -0.03 0.51 -20.10
N PRO A 900 -0.76 -0.58 -20.41
CA PRO A 900 -1.41 -1.40 -19.39
C PRO A 900 -0.45 -1.85 -18.29
N GLY A 901 -0.98 -1.92 -17.07
CA GLY A 901 -0.27 -2.10 -15.81
C GLY A 901 0.25 -0.80 -15.19
N VAL A 902 0.27 0.31 -15.93
CA VAL A 902 0.81 1.59 -15.44
C VAL A 902 -0.29 2.52 -14.98
N VAL A 903 -0.15 3.02 -13.75
CA VAL A 903 -1.10 3.96 -13.15
C VAL A 903 -0.93 5.33 -13.81
N GLY A 904 -2.03 6.01 -14.09
CA GLY A 904 -2.06 7.37 -14.58
C GLY A 904 -3.37 8.05 -14.26
N GLN A 905 -3.56 9.24 -14.81
CA GLN A 905 -4.85 9.94 -14.75
C GLN A 905 -5.75 9.49 -15.90
N LEU A 906 -7.01 9.20 -15.60
CA LEU A 906 -8.02 8.88 -16.61
C LEU A 906 -8.56 10.15 -17.28
N PHE A 907 -8.56 10.14 -18.61
CA PHE A 907 -9.20 11.11 -19.48
C PHE A 907 -10.22 10.40 -20.35
N ILE A 908 -11.37 11.05 -20.56
CA ILE A 908 -12.48 10.48 -21.33
C ILE A 908 -12.73 11.36 -22.55
N GLY A 909 -12.79 10.75 -23.74
CA GLY A 909 -13.12 11.40 -25.00
C GLY A 909 -14.35 10.79 -25.66
N GLY A 910 -14.77 11.40 -26.77
CA GLY A 910 -15.81 10.85 -27.66
C GLY A 910 -17.21 11.44 -27.47
N ALA A 911 -18.21 10.73 -27.99
CA ALA A 911 -19.57 11.24 -28.16
C ALA A 911 -20.35 11.42 -26.84
N GLY A 912 -19.92 10.78 -25.76
CA GLY A 912 -20.54 10.92 -24.44
C GLY A 912 -20.23 12.25 -23.72
N LEU A 913 -19.29 13.05 -24.23
CA LEU A 913 -18.93 14.31 -23.58
C LEU A 913 -20.11 15.29 -23.53
N ALA A 914 -20.40 15.81 -22.34
CA ALA A 914 -21.28 16.95 -22.14
C ALA A 914 -20.79 18.14 -22.97
N ALA A 915 -21.66 19.10 -23.30
CA ALA A 915 -21.25 20.34 -23.97
C ALA A 915 -20.30 21.19 -23.09
N GLY A 916 -20.39 21.02 -21.77
CA GLY A 916 -19.57 21.73 -20.78
C GLY A 916 -20.39 22.10 -19.55
N TYR A 917 -19.89 23.06 -18.78
CA TYR A 917 -20.63 23.67 -17.68
C TYR A 917 -21.43 24.87 -18.20
N TYR A 918 -22.75 24.81 -18.06
CA TYR A 918 -23.68 25.82 -18.55
C TYR A 918 -23.39 27.20 -17.93
N GLY A 919 -23.18 28.20 -18.78
CA GLY A 919 -22.84 29.56 -18.35
C GLY A 919 -21.45 29.73 -17.73
N GLN A 920 -20.56 28.71 -17.80
CA GLN A 920 -19.24 28.73 -17.17
C GLN A 920 -18.13 28.31 -18.16
N PRO A 921 -17.78 29.17 -19.14
CA PRO A 921 -16.82 28.84 -20.19
C PRO A 921 -15.38 28.63 -19.68
N GLU A 922 -14.95 29.39 -18.67
CA GLU A 922 -13.60 29.26 -18.10
C GLU A 922 -13.42 27.89 -17.42
N LEU A 923 -14.38 27.49 -16.59
CA LEU A 923 -14.37 26.16 -15.95
C LEU A 923 -14.45 25.04 -16.99
N THR A 924 -15.21 25.26 -18.06
CA THR A 924 -15.31 24.32 -19.19
C THR A 924 -13.97 24.15 -19.86
N ALA A 925 -13.25 25.23 -20.20
CA ALA A 925 -11.93 25.15 -20.84
C ALA A 925 -10.87 24.48 -19.95
N GLN A 926 -10.98 24.61 -18.63
CA GLN A 926 -10.08 23.95 -17.67
C GLN A 926 -10.32 22.44 -17.57
N SER A 927 -11.57 21.99 -17.70
CA SER A 927 -11.95 20.59 -17.49
C SER A 927 -12.06 19.80 -18.79
N PHE A 928 -12.43 20.47 -19.89
CA PHE A 928 -12.57 19.90 -21.22
C PHE A 928 -11.48 20.46 -22.14
N ILE A 929 -10.41 19.70 -22.28
CA ILE A 929 -9.18 20.07 -22.98
C ILE A 929 -9.12 19.46 -24.38
N SER A 930 -8.15 19.88 -25.19
CA SER A 930 -7.86 19.26 -26.49
C SER A 930 -6.86 18.11 -26.31
N SER A 931 -7.16 16.98 -26.93
CA SER A 931 -6.32 15.79 -27.01
C SER A 931 -5.03 16.10 -27.76
N PRO A 932 -3.85 15.72 -27.24
CA PRO A 932 -2.60 15.91 -27.95
C PRO A 932 -2.43 14.96 -29.14
N PHE A 933 -3.25 13.92 -29.27
CA PHE A 933 -3.11 12.87 -30.29
C PHE A 933 -3.87 13.18 -31.57
N ASP A 934 -5.11 13.65 -31.44
CA ASP A 934 -6.05 13.86 -32.54
C ASP A 934 -6.76 15.21 -32.48
N GLY A 935 -6.43 16.06 -31.50
CA GLY A 935 -7.06 17.35 -31.27
C GLY A 935 -8.49 17.28 -30.75
N GLN A 936 -9.06 16.07 -30.61
CA GLN A 936 -10.43 15.87 -30.14
C GLN A 936 -10.59 16.31 -28.69
N ARG A 937 -11.82 16.57 -28.28
CA ARG A 937 -12.09 17.04 -26.92
C ARG A 937 -11.98 15.89 -25.92
N LEU A 938 -11.29 16.13 -24.80
CA LEU A 938 -11.14 15.22 -23.67
C LEU A 938 -11.66 15.87 -22.40
N TYR A 939 -12.30 15.10 -21.53
CA TYR A 939 -12.63 15.48 -20.17
C TYR A 939 -11.59 14.92 -19.20
N ARG A 940 -11.01 15.79 -18.37
CA ARG A 940 -10.08 15.43 -17.30
C ARG A 940 -10.86 15.02 -16.05
N THR A 941 -10.90 13.72 -15.73
CA THR A 941 -11.84 13.21 -14.71
C THR A 941 -11.39 13.44 -13.27
N GLY A 942 -10.08 13.55 -13.05
CA GLY A 942 -9.48 13.58 -11.70
C GLY A 942 -9.28 12.19 -11.07
N ASP A 943 -9.58 11.11 -11.79
CA ASP A 943 -9.49 9.74 -11.28
C ASP A 943 -8.15 9.09 -11.64
N ARG A 944 -7.60 8.29 -10.72
CA ARG A 944 -6.43 7.44 -10.96
C ARG A 944 -6.89 6.09 -11.51
N ALA A 945 -6.27 5.66 -12.59
CA ALA A 945 -6.62 4.41 -13.25
C ALA A 945 -5.41 3.73 -13.90
N ALA A 946 -5.55 2.44 -14.23
CA ALA A 946 -4.60 1.68 -15.04
C ALA A 946 -5.36 0.72 -15.95
N TRP A 947 -4.88 0.51 -17.18
CA TRP A 947 -5.37 -0.59 -18.02
C TRP A 947 -4.85 -1.92 -17.49
N THR A 948 -5.64 -2.98 -17.52
CA THR A 948 -5.19 -4.35 -17.29
C THR A 948 -4.65 -4.96 -18.59
N ALA A 949 -3.95 -6.08 -18.51
CA ALA A 949 -3.39 -6.76 -19.69
C ALA A 949 -4.47 -7.27 -20.66
N ASP A 950 -5.65 -7.61 -20.13
CA ASP A 950 -6.83 -8.00 -20.91
C ASP A 950 -7.70 -6.79 -21.33
N GLY A 951 -7.20 -5.56 -21.15
CA GLY A 951 -7.84 -4.33 -21.63
C GLY A 951 -9.10 -3.95 -20.87
N GLN A 952 -9.21 -4.26 -19.58
CA GLN A 952 -10.15 -3.60 -18.67
C GLN A 952 -9.47 -2.41 -17.99
N VAL A 953 -10.22 -1.56 -17.31
CA VAL A 953 -9.63 -0.46 -16.52
C VAL A 953 -9.87 -0.67 -15.02
N LEU A 954 -8.80 -0.56 -14.25
CA LEU A 954 -8.83 -0.50 -12.79
C LEU A 954 -9.03 0.93 -12.32
N PHE A 955 -9.93 1.13 -11.36
CA PHE A 955 -10.11 2.40 -10.66
C PHE A 955 -9.36 2.39 -9.33
N LEU A 956 -8.47 3.36 -9.13
CA LEU A 956 -7.51 3.40 -8.00
C LEU A 956 -7.73 4.62 -7.09
N GLY A 957 -8.90 5.26 -7.17
CA GLY A 957 -9.25 6.43 -6.36
C GLY A 957 -9.14 7.76 -7.10
N ARG A 958 -9.24 8.87 -6.37
CA ARG A 958 -9.22 10.23 -6.91
C ARG A 958 -7.94 10.98 -6.56
N LEU A 959 -7.57 11.94 -7.39
CA LEU A 959 -6.49 12.91 -7.17
C LEU A 959 -6.94 14.09 -6.29
N ASP A 960 -8.24 14.39 -6.26
CA ASP A 960 -8.83 15.53 -5.57
C ASP A 960 -9.71 15.11 -4.36
N THR A 961 -10.28 16.11 -3.67
CA THR A 961 -11.17 15.91 -2.50
C THR A 961 -12.64 15.67 -2.89
N GLN A 962 -12.97 15.53 -4.17
CA GLN A 962 -14.35 15.27 -4.58
C GLN A 962 -14.72 13.85 -4.18
N THR A 963 -15.92 13.65 -3.63
CA THR A 963 -16.37 12.32 -3.23
C THR A 963 -17.85 12.13 -3.53
N LYS A 964 -18.22 10.88 -3.80
CA LYS A 964 -19.62 10.47 -3.93
C LYS A 964 -20.08 9.88 -2.59
N LEU A 965 -21.21 10.36 -2.07
CA LEU A 965 -21.84 9.87 -0.84
C LEU A 965 -23.30 9.54 -1.13
N HIS A 966 -23.70 8.29 -0.91
CA HIS A 966 -25.04 7.78 -1.22
C HIS A 966 -25.46 8.04 -2.69
N GLY A 967 -24.50 7.94 -3.61
CA GLY A 967 -24.64 8.24 -5.03
C GLY A 967 -24.57 9.72 -5.39
N TYR A 968 -24.58 10.64 -4.43
CA TYR A 968 -24.53 12.08 -4.70
C TYR A 968 -23.09 12.56 -4.79
N ARG A 969 -22.75 13.30 -5.86
CA ARG A 969 -21.47 14.02 -5.93
C ARG A 969 -21.52 15.23 -4.98
N ILE A 970 -20.72 15.17 -3.92
CA ILE A 970 -20.65 16.22 -2.90
C ILE A 970 -19.33 16.96 -3.06
N GLU A 971 -19.42 18.29 -3.08
CA GLU A 971 -18.27 19.19 -2.96
C GLU A 971 -18.16 19.60 -1.49
N LEU A 972 -17.18 19.04 -0.76
CA LEU A 972 -17.00 19.33 0.66
C LEU A 972 -16.83 20.84 0.92
N GLY A 973 -16.21 21.55 -0.02
CA GLY A 973 -16.03 23.01 0.01
C GLY A 973 -17.34 23.82 -0.02
N GLU A 974 -18.44 23.32 -0.60
CA GLU A 974 -19.76 23.99 -0.55
C GLU A 974 -20.25 24.06 0.91
N VAL A 975 -20.12 22.94 1.63
CA VAL A 975 -20.53 22.80 3.02
C VAL A 975 -19.63 23.66 3.92
N GLU A 976 -18.32 23.63 3.71
CA GLU A 976 -17.37 24.48 4.44
C GLU A 976 -17.65 25.97 4.24
N THR A 977 -17.98 26.39 3.01
CA THR A 977 -18.27 27.80 2.70
C THR A 977 -19.53 28.27 3.42
N LEU A 978 -20.59 27.45 3.46
CA LEU A 978 -21.81 27.78 4.20
C LEU A 978 -21.58 27.82 5.71
N LEU A 979 -20.79 26.89 6.25
CA LEU A 979 -20.40 26.90 7.67
C LEU A 979 -19.58 28.14 8.02
N ARG A 980 -18.59 28.52 7.20
CA ARG A 980 -17.79 29.74 7.37
C ARG A 980 -18.61 31.03 7.22
N GLY A 981 -19.75 30.97 6.53
CA GLY A 981 -20.68 32.09 6.38
C GLY A 981 -21.67 32.26 7.53
N ALA A 982 -21.68 31.36 8.52
CA ALA A 982 -22.57 31.44 9.68
C ALA A 982 -21.99 32.36 10.76
N ASP A 983 -22.84 33.18 11.39
CA ASP A 983 -22.45 34.05 12.49
C ASP A 983 -21.76 33.24 13.61
N GLY A 984 -20.60 33.69 14.09
CA GLY A 984 -19.86 33.03 15.18
C GLY A 984 -19.00 31.83 14.77
N VAL A 985 -18.96 31.43 13.48
CA VAL A 985 -18.03 30.41 12.95
C VAL A 985 -16.82 31.09 12.30
N MET A 986 -15.62 30.79 12.79
CA MET A 986 -14.36 31.38 12.33
C MET A 986 -13.66 30.54 11.26
N ASP A 987 -13.77 29.22 11.35
CA ASP A 987 -13.16 28.28 10.40
C ASP A 987 -13.99 27.00 10.34
N ALA A 988 -13.97 26.31 9.20
CA ALA A 988 -14.68 25.05 9.01
C ALA A 988 -13.96 24.13 8.02
N TYR A 989 -13.88 22.85 8.36
CA TYR A 989 -13.34 21.79 7.54
C TYR A 989 -14.31 20.61 7.49
N VAL A 990 -14.58 20.07 6.30
CA VAL A 990 -15.53 18.97 6.13
C VAL A 990 -14.83 17.79 5.48
N GLN A 991 -15.07 16.59 6.01
CA GLN A 991 -14.47 15.35 5.52
C GLN A 991 -15.49 14.22 5.47
N ILE A 992 -15.19 13.20 4.66
CA ILE A 992 -15.92 11.93 4.66
C ILE A 992 -15.07 10.90 5.40
N ARG A 993 -15.69 10.25 6.38
CA ARG A 993 -15.09 9.22 7.21
C ARG A 993 -15.68 7.86 6.84
N GLU A 994 -14.83 6.93 6.46
CA GLU A 994 -15.21 5.52 6.29
C GLU A 994 -15.28 4.83 7.66
N ILE A 995 -16.40 4.20 7.95
CA ILE A 995 -16.59 3.41 9.16
C ILE A 995 -16.73 1.94 8.73
N PRO A 996 -15.80 1.04 9.14
CA PRO A 996 -15.70 -0.34 8.65
C PRO A 996 -16.97 -1.21 8.71
N SER A 997 -18.01 -0.80 9.45
CA SER A 997 -19.30 -1.51 9.57
C SER A 997 -20.53 -0.71 9.13
N VAL A 998 -20.36 0.57 8.78
CA VAL A 998 -21.46 1.55 8.60
C VAL A 998 -21.40 2.27 7.24
N GLY A 999 -20.23 2.26 6.59
CA GLY A 999 -19.99 2.98 5.34
C GLY A 999 -19.58 4.43 5.55
N PRO A 1000 -19.54 5.24 4.47
CA PRO A 1000 -19.06 6.62 4.50
C PRO A 1000 -20.03 7.55 5.25
N GLU A 1001 -19.46 8.44 6.08
CA GLU A 1001 -20.18 9.44 6.89
C GLU A 1001 -19.60 10.85 6.64
N LEU A 1002 -20.44 11.87 6.48
CA LEU A 1002 -20.01 13.27 6.34
C LEU A 1002 -19.86 13.97 7.71
N VAL A 1003 -18.66 14.42 8.04
CA VAL A 1003 -18.32 15.06 9.32
C VAL A 1003 -17.80 16.48 9.09
N ALA A 1004 -18.32 17.45 9.84
CA ALA A 1004 -17.83 18.82 9.86
C ALA A 1004 -17.10 19.15 11.16
N HIS A 1005 -15.96 19.81 11.04
CA HIS A 1005 -15.16 20.36 12.13
C HIS A 1005 -15.27 21.88 12.06
N VAL A 1006 -15.75 22.52 13.12
CA VAL A 1006 -16.01 23.97 13.16
C VAL A 1006 -15.24 24.62 14.30
N VAL A 1007 -14.73 25.83 14.07
CA VAL A 1007 -14.16 26.69 15.11
C VAL A 1007 -15.15 27.81 15.39
N CYS A 1008 -15.60 27.93 16.64
CA CYS A 1008 -16.57 28.94 17.06
C CYS A 1008 -16.04 29.70 18.27
N ASP A 1009 -16.46 30.96 18.44
CA ASP A 1009 -16.09 31.75 19.62
C ASP A 1009 -16.61 31.15 20.95
N GLU A 1010 -16.06 31.59 22.08
CA GLU A 1010 -16.37 31.08 23.42
C GLU A 1010 -17.78 31.43 23.90
N THR A 1011 -18.41 32.47 23.35
CA THR A 1011 -19.74 32.97 23.75
C THR A 1011 -20.90 32.29 23.05
N THR A 1012 -20.62 31.42 22.09
CA THR A 1012 -21.58 30.99 21.09
C THR A 1012 -22.09 29.56 21.33
N GLN A 1013 -23.35 29.44 21.78
CA GLN A 1013 -24.10 28.18 21.96
C GLN A 1013 -24.73 27.68 20.62
N LEU A 1014 -23.95 27.52 19.53
CA LEU A 1014 -24.52 27.39 18.16
C LEU A 1014 -24.71 25.99 17.55
N LEU A 1015 -24.36 24.88 18.23
CA LEU A 1015 -24.41 23.57 17.56
C LEU A 1015 -25.80 23.18 16.98
N PRO A 1016 -26.94 23.47 17.64
CA PRO A 1016 -28.27 23.23 17.05
C PRO A 1016 -28.62 24.12 15.85
N ASP A 1017 -28.16 25.38 15.83
CA ASP A 1017 -28.50 26.37 14.80
C ASP A 1017 -27.73 26.18 13.49
N LEU A 1018 -26.49 25.65 13.53
CA LEU A 1018 -25.70 25.38 12.32
C LEU A 1018 -26.33 24.30 11.43
N ARG A 1019 -26.89 23.24 12.02
CA ARG A 1019 -27.62 22.22 11.25
C ARG A 1019 -28.90 22.80 10.64
N GLY A 1020 -29.58 23.71 11.33
CA GLY A 1020 -30.73 24.45 10.81
C GLY A 1020 -30.37 25.28 9.59
N LEU A 1021 -29.27 26.05 9.68
CA LEU A 1021 -28.74 26.86 8.58
C LEU A 1021 -28.36 26.01 7.36
N LEU A 1022 -27.65 24.89 7.57
CA LEU A 1022 -27.28 23.98 6.49
C LEU A 1022 -28.52 23.34 5.86
N ARG A 1023 -29.51 22.88 6.64
CA ARG A 1023 -30.77 22.32 6.11
C ARG A 1023 -31.58 23.31 5.31
N ALA A 1024 -31.47 24.61 5.60
CA ALA A 1024 -32.15 25.64 4.82
C ALA A 1024 -31.53 25.86 3.43
N GLN A 1025 -30.26 25.48 3.23
CA GLN A 1025 -29.51 25.79 2.00
C GLN A 1025 -29.04 24.55 1.23
N LEU A 1026 -28.88 23.41 1.90
CA LEU A 1026 -28.36 22.16 1.37
C LEU A 1026 -29.42 21.06 1.40
N PRO A 1027 -29.38 20.13 0.44
CA PRO A 1027 -30.13 18.88 0.53
C PRO A 1027 -29.69 18.06 1.75
N ALA A 1028 -30.59 17.24 2.29
CA ALA A 1028 -30.34 16.47 3.52
C ALA A 1028 -29.06 15.60 3.45
N TYR A 1029 -28.72 15.03 2.30
CA TYR A 1029 -27.52 14.20 2.12
C TYR A 1029 -26.19 14.97 2.18
N ALA A 1030 -26.22 16.30 1.97
CA ALA A 1030 -25.04 17.17 2.02
C ALA A 1030 -24.91 17.87 3.38
N VAL A 1031 -25.83 17.61 4.31
CA VAL A 1031 -25.74 18.10 5.69
C VAL A 1031 -24.90 17.11 6.50
N PRO A 1032 -23.80 17.54 7.15
CA PRO A 1032 -22.97 16.68 7.98
C PRO A 1032 -23.78 16.00 9.08
N SER A 1033 -23.60 14.68 9.23
CA SER A 1033 -24.23 13.91 10.31
C SER A 1033 -23.65 14.31 11.67
N ARG A 1034 -22.38 14.73 11.72
CA ARG A 1034 -21.71 15.25 12.92
C ARG A 1034 -21.08 16.62 12.67
N ILE A 1035 -21.25 17.53 13.63
CA ILE A 1035 -20.56 18.82 13.70
C ILE A 1035 -19.79 18.87 15.01
N ILE A 1036 -18.47 19.02 14.93
CA ILE A 1036 -17.57 18.95 16.08
C ILE A 1036 -16.93 20.31 16.28
N LYS A 1037 -17.13 20.90 17.46
CA LYS A 1037 -16.51 22.18 17.84
C LYS A 1037 -15.05 21.96 18.24
N HIS A 1038 -14.17 22.79 17.68
CA HIS A 1038 -12.76 22.90 18.01
C HIS A 1038 -12.45 24.31 18.51
N ASN A 1039 -11.48 24.45 19.41
CA ASN A 1039 -10.97 25.77 19.80
C ASN A 1039 -10.11 26.38 18.67
N ALA A 1040 -9.41 25.53 17.92
CA ALA A 1040 -8.72 25.84 16.67
C ALA A 1040 -8.59 24.54 15.88
N LEU A 1041 -8.61 24.60 14.55
CA LEU A 1041 -8.32 23.41 13.74
C LEU A 1041 -6.83 23.04 13.93
N PRO A 1042 -6.52 21.77 14.29
CA PRO A 1042 -5.15 21.35 14.55
C PRO A 1042 -4.36 21.36 13.25
N ARG A 1043 -3.12 21.87 13.30
CA ARG A 1043 -2.24 22.02 12.14
C ARG A 1043 -0.87 21.44 12.43
N LEU A 1044 -0.26 20.85 11.41
CA LEU A 1044 1.12 20.40 11.39
C LEU A 1044 2.08 21.60 11.34
N ALA A 1045 3.36 21.37 11.64
CA ALA A 1045 4.40 22.41 11.63
C ALA A 1045 4.57 23.14 10.27
N ASN A 1046 4.06 22.57 9.18
CA ASN A 1046 4.04 23.16 7.83
C ASN A 1046 2.74 23.94 7.50
N GLY A 1047 1.86 24.16 8.48
CA GLY A 1047 0.61 24.91 8.33
C GLY A 1047 -0.58 24.12 7.76
N LYS A 1048 -0.37 22.87 7.32
CA LYS A 1048 -1.45 21.97 6.86
C LYS A 1048 -2.27 21.43 8.04
N LEU A 1049 -3.54 21.07 7.81
CA LEU A 1049 -4.40 20.43 8.82
C LEU A 1049 -3.81 19.09 9.29
N ASP A 1050 -3.81 18.86 10.61
CA ASP A 1050 -3.42 17.61 11.22
C ASP A 1050 -4.62 16.65 11.28
N MET A 1051 -4.71 15.81 10.25
CA MET A 1051 -5.78 14.83 10.07
C MET A 1051 -5.82 13.79 11.20
N LYS A 1052 -4.67 13.42 11.78
CA LYS A 1052 -4.61 12.46 12.90
C LYS A 1052 -5.22 13.08 14.16
N ALA A 1053 -4.89 14.33 14.45
CA ALA A 1053 -5.46 15.05 15.60
C ALA A 1053 -6.98 15.28 15.47
N LEU A 1054 -7.45 15.55 14.25
CA LEU A 1054 -8.89 15.61 13.94
C LEU A 1054 -9.58 14.25 14.18
N GLN A 1055 -8.89 13.15 13.91
CA GLN A 1055 -9.38 11.79 14.10
C GLN A 1055 -9.47 11.40 15.60
N THR A 1056 -8.48 11.77 16.42
CA THR A 1056 -8.51 11.53 17.88
C THR A 1056 -9.61 12.32 18.61
N SER A 1057 -9.97 13.49 18.11
CA SER A 1057 -11.06 14.31 18.67
C SER A 1057 -12.45 13.68 18.48
N LEU A 1058 -12.59 12.72 17.56
CA LEU A 1058 -13.84 11.98 17.32
C LEU A 1058 -14.08 10.87 18.37
N ASP A 1059 -13.01 10.37 19.01
CA ASP A 1059 -13.08 9.22 19.94
C ASP A 1059 -13.37 9.65 21.40
N THR A 1060 -13.18 10.93 21.71
CA THR A 1060 -13.17 11.46 23.10
C THR A 1060 -14.54 11.90 23.66
N GLN A 1061 -15.63 11.81 22.88
CA GLN A 1061 -16.98 12.24 23.33
C GLN A 1061 -17.86 11.14 23.98
N ARG A 1062 -17.32 9.95 24.27
CA ARG A 1062 -18.10 8.83 24.87
C ARG A 1062 -17.75 8.58 26.34
N VAL A 1063 -18.39 9.27 27.30
CA VAL A 1063 -18.56 8.74 28.68
C VAL A 1063 -19.80 9.33 29.38
N LEU A 1064 -20.76 8.47 29.75
CA LEU A 1064 -21.34 8.29 31.12
C LEU A 1064 -22.59 7.37 31.06
N PRO A 1065 -22.85 6.55 32.09
CA PRO A 1065 -23.83 5.45 32.05
C PRO A 1065 -25.29 5.90 32.30
N LEU A 1066 -26.25 5.21 31.69
CA LEU A 1066 -27.69 5.40 31.97
C LEU A 1066 -28.20 4.54 33.11
N ARG A 1067 -29.13 5.15 33.84
CA ARG A 1067 -30.05 4.53 34.79
C ARG A 1067 -31.11 3.70 34.06
N ALA A 1068 -31.46 2.57 34.65
CA ALA A 1068 -32.45 1.62 34.16
C ALA A 1068 -33.90 2.10 34.32
N GLY A 1069 -34.75 1.75 33.35
CA GLY A 1069 -36.20 1.80 33.46
C GLY A 1069 -36.92 1.55 32.12
N HIS A 1070 -37.70 0.46 32.04
CA HIS A 1070 -38.76 0.09 31.09
C HIS A 1070 -38.40 -0.78 29.84
N SER A 1071 -39.15 -1.88 29.66
CA SER A 1071 -38.86 -3.02 28.75
C SER A 1071 -38.92 -2.72 27.25
N VAL A 1072 -39.64 -1.68 26.83
CA VAL A 1072 -39.68 -1.23 25.42
C VAL A 1072 -38.44 -0.40 25.08
N GLU A 1073 -38.06 0.53 25.95
CA GLU A 1073 -36.85 1.34 25.80
C GLU A 1073 -35.60 0.45 25.81
N GLU A 1074 -35.55 -0.60 26.63
CA GLU A 1074 -34.46 -1.58 26.64
C GLU A 1074 -34.34 -2.36 25.32
N THR A 1075 -35.47 -2.74 24.73
CA THR A 1075 -35.48 -3.46 23.44
C THR A 1075 -35.09 -2.52 22.30
N ILE A 1076 -35.57 -1.27 22.29
CA ILE A 1076 -35.12 -0.24 21.33
C ILE A 1076 -33.63 0.04 21.51
N ALA A 1077 -33.15 0.16 22.75
CA ALA A 1077 -31.73 0.35 23.05
C ALA A 1077 -30.89 -0.83 22.58
N ALA A 1078 -31.33 -2.07 22.76
CA ALA A 1078 -30.63 -3.25 22.26
C ALA A 1078 -30.55 -3.27 20.73
N ILE A 1079 -31.63 -2.88 20.05
CA ILE A 1079 -31.65 -2.74 18.58
C ILE A 1079 -30.69 -1.63 18.16
N TRP A 1080 -30.72 -0.47 18.82
CA TRP A 1080 -29.78 0.63 18.56
C TRP A 1080 -28.33 0.21 18.75
N ARG A 1081 -27.99 -0.48 19.85
CA ARG A 1081 -26.63 -1.01 20.08
C ARG A 1081 -26.18 -1.93 18.96
N THR A 1082 -27.07 -2.80 18.50
CA THR A 1082 -26.78 -3.75 17.42
C THR A 1082 -26.57 -3.04 16.09
N VAL A 1083 -27.39 -2.04 15.78
CA VAL A 1083 -27.34 -1.28 14.52
C VAL A 1083 -26.16 -0.30 14.50
N LEU A 1084 -25.91 0.39 15.62
CA LEU A 1084 -24.83 1.37 15.76
C LEU A 1084 -23.47 0.71 16.09
N HIS A 1085 -23.43 -0.62 16.24
CA HIS A 1085 -22.26 -1.39 16.68
C HIS A 1085 -21.59 -0.77 17.91
N THR A 1086 -22.38 -0.49 18.94
CA THR A 1086 -21.90 0.15 20.16
C THR A 1086 -22.53 -0.47 21.40
N ASP A 1087 -21.76 -0.59 22.47
CA ASP A 1087 -22.26 -1.09 23.75
C ASP A 1087 -23.06 -0.02 24.53
N GLN A 1088 -22.98 1.25 24.12
CA GLN A 1088 -23.50 2.39 24.88
C GLN A 1088 -24.37 3.31 24.02
N VAL A 1089 -25.64 3.49 24.42
CA VAL A 1089 -26.62 4.40 23.78
C VAL A 1089 -27.46 5.08 24.86
N ARG A 1090 -27.74 6.38 24.75
CA ARG A 1090 -28.59 7.11 25.73
C ARG A 1090 -30.05 7.21 25.33
N ASN A 1091 -30.90 7.26 26.35
CA ASN A 1091 -32.35 7.28 26.17
C ASN A 1091 -32.86 8.60 25.57
N ASP A 1092 -32.15 9.69 25.86
CA ASP A 1092 -32.37 11.06 25.39
C ASP A 1092 -31.45 11.45 24.23
N GLU A 1093 -30.52 10.56 23.84
CA GLU A 1093 -29.59 10.81 22.75
C GLU A 1093 -30.29 10.67 21.40
N ASN A 1094 -30.01 11.64 20.53
CA ASN A 1094 -30.51 11.64 19.18
C ASN A 1094 -29.77 10.56 18.37
N PHE A 1095 -30.51 9.72 17.65
CA PHE A 1095 -29.97 8.63 16.84
C PHE A 1095 -28.84 9.08 15.91
N PHE A 1096 -28.98 10.26 15.30
CA PHE A 1096 -27.99 10.81 14.38
C PHE A 1096 -26.73 11.31 15.11
N ASP A 1097 -26.88 11.83 16.33
CA ASP A 1097 -25.75 12.24 17.16
C ASP A 1097 -24.96 11.03 17.69
N ALA A 1098 -25.65 9.91 17.94
CA ALA A 1098 -25.05 8.62 18.33
C ALA A 1098 -24.24 7.95 17.19
N GLY A 1099 -24.35 8.45 15.95
CA GLY A 1099 -23.69 7.88 14.77
C GLY A 1099 -24.61 7.14 13.80
N GLY A 1100 -25.92 7.28 13.97
CA GLY A 1100 -26.89 6.81 13.01
C GLY A 1100 -26.82 7.60 11.70
N ASN A 1101 -26.81 6.89 10.57
CA ASN A 1101 -26.94 7.47 9.24
C ASN A 1101 -28.17 6.88 8.53
N SER A 1102 -28.43 7.24 7.27
CA SER A 1102 -29.61 6.78 6.52
C SER A 1102 -29.65 5.26 6.30
N LEU A 1103 -28.48 4.61 6.19
CA LEU A 1103 -28.39 3.15 6.05
C LEU A 1103 -28.71 2.45 7.39
N LEU A 1104 -28.10 2.90 8.48
CA LEU A 1104 -28.38 2.40 9.82
C LEU A 1104 -29.81 2.70 10.25
N LEU A 1105 -30.35 3.85 9.87
CA LEU A 1105 -31.75 4.19 10.07
C LEU A 1105 -32.66 3.16 9.41
N THR A 1106 -32.32 2.71 8.21
CA THR A 1106 -33.07 1.67 7.52
C THR A 1106 -33.01 0.35 8.29
N GLN A 1107 -31.82 -0.10 8.69
CA GLN A 1107 -31.65 -1.32 9.48
C GLN A 1107 -32.37 -1.24 10.82
N LEU A 1108 -32.33 -0.06 11.46
CA LEU A 1108 -33.03 0.24 12.69
C LEU A 1108 -34.54 0.10 12.50
N VAL A 1109 -35.12 0.78 11.51
CA VAL A 1109 -36.55 0.72 11.21
C VAL A 1109 -37.00 -0.72 10.95
N VAL A 1110 -36.26 -1.48 10.13
CA VAL A 1110 -36.55 -2.90 9.86
C VAL A 1110 -36.59 -3.71 11.16
N ARG A 1111 -35.59 -3.54 12.03
CA ARG A 1111 -35.50 -4.28 13.30
C ARG A 1111 -36.55 -3.83 14.32
N LEU A 1112 -36.89 -2.54 14.37
CA LEU A 1112 -37.96 -2.01 15.22
C LEU A 1112 -39.32 -2.60 14.80
N ASN A 1113 -39.63 -2.57 13.51
CA ASN A 1113 -40.88 -3.13 12.99
C ASN A 1113 -40.95 -4.65 13.21
N ALA A 1114 -39.84 -5.37 13.04
CA ALA A 1114 -39.78 -6.80 13.33
C ALA A 1114 -39.92 -7.12 14.84
N ALA A 1115 -39.33 -6.32 15.72
CA ALA A 1115 -39.34 -6.57 17.16
C ALA A 1115 -40.68 -6.20 17.83
N PHE A 1116 -41.35 -5.15 17.35
CA PHE A 1116 -42.55 -4.61 17.97
C PHE A 1116 -43.83 -4.79 17.15
N ASN A 1117 -43.75 -5.30 15.92
CA ASN A 1117 -44.87 -5.36 14.97
C ASN A 1117 -45.56 -3.99 14.82
N ALA A 1118 -44.76 -2.94 14.69
CA ALA A 1118 -45.18 -1.54 14.53
C ALA A 1118 -45.03 -1.07 13.07
N ASP A 1119 -45.64 0.07 12.71
CA ASP A 1119 -45.45 0.79 11.43
C ASP A 1119 -44.51 2.00 11.63
N VAL A 1120 -43.31 1.75 12.15
CA VAL A 1120 -42.28 2.79 12.26
C VAL A 1120 -41.72 3.05 10.87
N ARG A 1121 -41.81 4.30 10.39
CA ARG A 1121 -41.25 4.75 9.11
C ARG A 1121 -40.01 5.59 9.35
N ARG A 1122 -39.14 5.75 8.34
CA ARG A 1122 -37.93 6.60 8.45
C ARG A 1122 -38.25 8.01 8.93
N MET A 1123 -39.36 8.59 8.45
CA MET A 1123 -39.85 9.91 8.88
C MET A 1123 -40.12 10.00 10.39
N HIS A 1124 -40.58 8.91 11.03
CA HIS A 1124 -40.81 8.87 12.47
C HIS A 1124 -39.51 8.99 13.26
N MET A 1125 -38.37 8.57 12.73
CA MET A 1125 -37.07 8.75 13.40
C MET A 1125 -36.55 10.18 13.32
N PHE A 1126 -37.04 11.01 12.40
CA PHE A 1126 -36.76 12.45 12.43
C PHE A 1126 -37.67 13.20 13.41
N GLN A 1127 -38.89 12.69 13.62
CA GLN A 1127 -39.87 13.26 14.56
C GLN A 1127 -39.63 12.80 16.01
N PHE A 1128 -39.18 11.56 16.18
CA PHE A 1128 -38.94 10.89 17.46
C PHE A 1128 -37.51 10.32 17.51
N PRO A 1129 -36.47 11.17 17.47
CA PRO A 1129 -35.11 10.74 17.21
C PRO A 1129 -34.41 10.11 18.42
N THR A 1130 -35.07 9.97 19.56
CA THR A 1130 -34.49 9.40 20.80
C THR A 1130 -35.21 8.11 21.18
N ILE A 1131 -34.54 7.23 21.91
CA ILE A 1131 -35.12 5.97 22.39
C ILE A 1131 -36.40 6.23 23.19
N ALA A 1132 -36.41 7.23 24.08
CA ALA A 1132 -37.58 7.60 24.86
C ALA A 1132 -38.73 8.21 24.04
N ALA A 1133 -38.42 8.93 22.95
CA ALA A 1133 -39.44 9.45 22.04
C ALA A 1133 -40.03 8.33 21.18
N MET A 1134 -39.19 7.44 20.66
CA MET A 1134 -39.59 6.30 19.84
C MET A 1134 -40.38 5.26 20.65
N ALA A 1135 -39.99 5.00 21.90
CA ALA A 1135 -40.75 4.15 22.81
C ALA A 1135 -42.15 4.68 23.05
N ARG A 1136 -42.30 6.00 23.27
CA ARG A 1136 -43.62 6.64 23.41
C ARG A 1136 -44.46 6.56 22.14
N HIS A 1137 -43.84 6.69 20.97
CA HIS A 1137 -44.53 6.54 19.68
C HIS A 1137 -45.03 5.10 19.48
N ILE A 1138 -44.16 4.10 19.69
CA ILE A 1138 -44.50 2.67 19.58
C ILE A 1138 -45.57 2.26 20.61
N LEU A 1139 -45.52 2.79 21.83
CA LEU A 1139 -46.52 2.55 22.87
C LEU A 1139 -47.84 3.33 22.63
N GLY A 1140 -47.80 4.39 21.82
CA GLY A 1140 -48.93 5.27 21.52
C GLY A 1140 -49.87 4.75 20.43
N ASP A 1141 -49.42 3.83 19.58
CA ASP A 1141 -50.18 3.33 18.41
C ASP A 1141 -51.19 2.20 18.70
N ASN A 1142 -51.59 2.02 19.96
CA ASN A 1142 -52.71 1.13 20.32
C ASN A 1142 -54.07 1.86 20.46
N LYS A 1143 -54.21 3.10 19.95
CA LYS A 1143 -55.51 3.78 19.85
C LYS A 1143 -55.71 4.53 18.52
N SER A 1144 -56.76 4.09 17.82
CA SER A 1144 -57.55 4.73 16.75
C SER A 1144 -56.90 4.99 15.40
N PHE A 1145 -57.07 4.02 14.48
CA PHE A 1145 -57.27 4.29 13.05
C PHE A 1145 -58.74 3.98 12.69
N THR A 1146 -59.61 4.94 12.98
CA THR A 1146 -60.96 5.03 12.40
C THR A 1146 -61.14 6.45 11.92
N ASP A 1147 -60.74 6.73 10.69
CA ASP A 1147 -61.67 7.22 9.67
C ASP A 1147 -60.99 7.31 8.29
N CYS A 1148 -61.80 7.20 7.24
CA CYS A 1148 -61.46 7.23 5.81
C CYS A 1148 -61.09 5.89 5.15
N THR A 1149 -61.97 4.89 5.27
CA THR A 1149 -62.25 3.98 4.13
C THR A 1149 -63.73 4.11 3.72
N HIS A 1150 -63.99 4.75 2.59
CA HIS A 1150 -65.24 4.55 1.86
C HIS A 1150 -64.97 4.24 0.38
N LYS A 1151 -65.41 3.03 -0.01
CA LYS A 1151 -65.65 2.51 -1.37
C LYS A 1151 -64.36 2.11 -2.11
N TYR A 1152 -64.02 0.83 -2.27
CA TYR A 1152 -64.79 -0.23 -2.93
C TYR A 1152 -64.40 -1.61 -2.38
N THR A 1153 -65.36 -2.37 -1.84
CA THR A 1153 -65.29 -3.84 -1.82
C THR A 1153 -66.67 -4.45 -2.07
N SER A 1154 -66.76 -5.24 -3.14
CA SER A 1154 -67.68 -6.34 -3.38
C SER A 1154 -66.93 -7.24 -4.37
N SER A 1155 -66.78 -8.55 -4.25
CA SER A 1155 -67.31 -9.57 -3.36
C SER A 1155 -66.59 -10.87 -3.77
N ASN A 1156 -66.07 -11.66 -2.83
CA ASN A 1156 -66.40 -13.08 -2.68
C ASN A 1156 -65.43 -13.78 -1.73
N SER A 1157 -66.06 -14.34 -0.69
CA SER A 1157 -65.56 -15.25 0.31
C SER A 1157 -65.13 -16.60 -0.24
N CYS A 1158 -64.07 -17.19 0.32
CA CYS A 1158 -64.15 -18.60 0.71
C CYS A 1158 -63.25 -18.92 1.91
N ASN A 1159 -63.93 -19.49 2.91
CA ASN A 1159 -63.49 -20.06 4.18
C ASN A 1159 -62.32 -21.05 4.07
N LEU A 1160 -61.43 -21.05 5.07
CA LEU A 1160 -60.94 -22.31 5.68
C LEU A 1160 -60.33 -22.03 7.06
N TYR A 1161 -61.14 -22.13 8.11
CA TYR A 1161 -60.68 -22.34 9.49
C TYR A 1161 -61.45 -23.53 10.06
N GLY A 1162 -60.74 -24.59 10.42
CA GLY A 1162 -61.30 -25.68 11.22
C GLY A 1162 -60.55 -26.99 11.04
N LEU A 1163 -60.05 -27.53 12.16
CA LEU A 1163 -59.49 -28.86 12.40
C LEU A 1163 -57.98 -28.98 12.12
N LEU A 1164 -57.08 -29.33 13.04
CA LEU A 1164 -57.18 -29.96 14.37
C LEU A 1164 -55.88 -29.69 15.16
N LYS A 1165 -56.01 -29.12 16.37
CA LYS A 1165 -55.13 -29.44 17.49
C LYS A 1165 -55.57 -30.79 18.05
N ARG A 1166 -54.70 -31.81 18.06
CA ARG A 1166 -54.51 -32.74 19.21
C ARG A 1166 -53.44 -33.82 18.94
N ARG A 1167 -52.44 -33.81 19.84
CA ARG A 1167 -51.70 -34.94 20.43
C ARG A 1167 -50.71 -35.74 19.55
N GLY A 1168 -49.43 -35.49 19.82
CA GLY A 1168 -48.60 -36.39 20.65
C GLY A 1168 -47.76 -37.46 19.93
N ARG A 1169 -46.43 -37.41 20.14
CA ARG A 1169 -45.36 -38.39 19.81
C ARG A 1169 -45.24 -38.64 18.30
N MET A 1170 -44.13 -38.35 17.61
CA MET A 1170 -42.69 -38.38 17.88
C MET A 1170 -42.02 -37.14 17.31
#